data_AF-A0A835MD30-F1
#
_entry.id   AF-A0A835MD30-F1
#
_cell.length_a   1.000
_cell.length_b   1.000
_cell.length_c   1.000
_cell.angle_alpha   90.00
_cell.angle_beta   90.00
_cell.angle_gamma   90.00
#
_symmetry.space_group_name_H-M   'P 1'
#
loop_
_entity.id
_entity.type
_entity.pdbx_description
1 polymer ?
#
loop_
_entity_poly.entity_id
_entity_poly.type
_entity_poly.pdbx_seq_one_letter_code
_entity_poly.pdbx_strand_id
1 'polypeptide(L)'
;MAELGRSDVHGNDMIENLIAARKSLKLSLEKSKALGFALEKAGPRLEEISQRLSPLEAAVRPIRADKEALIAAGGHINRAIGPAAAVLKVFDAVHGLEKSLLSDPRNNLPGYLSVLKRLEEALRFMGDNCGLAIQWLEDILEYLDDNVMADEQHLLNLKKSLKGLSELQSDGEKDRLDGGLLNAALNKLEGEFRRLLTEHSVPLPMSSSSDLGEQAVISPSLLPVSAIHKLQAILGRMRTNNRLERCISIYVEVRSSNVRASLKALDLDYLEISLAEFNDVQSIEGYIAQWGKHLEFAVKHLFEAEYKLCNDVFERMGLDVWMGCFSKIAAQAGILAFLQFGKTVTESKKDPIKLLKLLDIFASLNKLRLDFNRLFGGAACMEIQNLTRDLIKRVIDGAAEIFWELLFQVELQRQIPPPPDGNIPILVSIITDYCNKLLGDDYKPILNQVLLIHRSWKHEKFQERILVSEVLNIVKAIELNLETWTKAYEDSILSNIFAMNNHYHLFKHLKGTKVGDLLGDSWFREHEQYKDYYATIFLRDSWGKLPGHLSREGLILFSGGRATARDLVKKRLKNFNEAFDEMYKRQSCWVVPDRALREKLCQQIVQAVVPVYRSYMQNYGPLVEQDGSSSKYAKYSVQTLEQMLSSLFLPKPGRYASFKGRQLSDKIENGIADLRRTTSAVVLCNLVEVLDTRFKARIGLVESIDNTEIRMSRGSGQDRERDGKLKYPSLFEEFILKKQLVASLVCCKIVRFFGPVAVGSWYCPFMFIKEGKLKDQMSISRYYGMKLEQRWEQIFASEYNSSDGHSVVVNAVVQRETVAVAGREAAPDSRNTVDGVMWFRSSGDVGGGTSVGLSLEIVEGMKWEGERGGWLAGDETEVTVKRVEEFGGIGGWKKFGCYVLVERFVLTRMDGSLVLTYDFKHTHQIRSKWE
;
A
#
# COMPACT_ATOMS: atom_id res chain seq x y z
N MET A 1 132.31 64.29 -52.95
CA MET A 1 133.69 64.65 -52.58
C MET A 1 133.71 64.74 -51.06
N ALA A 2 133.90 63.62 -50.34
CA ALA A 2 135.19 62.96 -50.05
C ALA A 2 136.02 63.82 -49.07
N GLU A 3 136.51 63.37 -47.91
CA GLU A 3 137.32 62.17 -47.59
C GLU A 3 137.29 61.85 -46.07
N LEU A 4 137.21 60.57 -45.63
CA LEU A 4 138.26 59.69 -45.04
C LEU A 4 138.80 60.15 -43.66
N GLY A 5 139.02 59.34 -42.61
CA GLY A 5 138.95 57.90 -42.34
C GLY A 5 139.95 57.50 -41.22
N ARG A 6 139.56 56.55 -40.33
CA ARG A 6 140.37 55.60 -39.49
C ARG A 6 141.42 56.15 -38.47
N SER A 7 141.85 55.45 -37.41
CA SER A 7 141.41 54.30 -36.60
C SER A 7 142.40 54.17 -35.41
N ASP A 8 141.95 53.58 -34.30
CA ASP A 8 142.62 52.50 -33.52
C ASP A 8 142.75 52.61 -31.98
N VAL A 9 142.47 51.44 -31.37
CA VAL A 9 142.87 50.86 -30.06
C VAL A 9 142.04 51.28 -28.82
N HIS A 10 140.99 50.62 -28.32
CA HIS A 10 140.56 49.19 -28.15
C HIS A 10 141.17 48.36 -26.99
N GLY A 11 141.60 48.99 -25.88
CA GLY A 11 142.09 48.30 -24.67
C GLY A 11 141.44 48.67 -23.32
N ASN A 12 140.65 49.75 -23.24
CA ASN A 12 140.07 50.26 -21.97
C ASN A 12 138.59 49.91 -21.76
N ASP A 13 137.92 49.39 -22.79
CA ASP A 13 136.46 49.29 -22.85
C ASP A 13 135.88 48.11 -22.02
N MET A 14 136.65 47.05 -21.80
CA MET A 14 136.17 45.87 -21.04
C MET A 14 136.13 46.11 -19.51
N ILE A 15 137.04 46.93 -18.99
CA ILE A 15 137.06 47.31 -17.57
C ILE A 15 135.99 48.37 -17.28
N GLU A 16 135.77 49.32 -18.18
CA GLU A 16 134.67 50.29 -18.05
C GLU A 16 133.30 49.61 -18.10
N ASN A 17 133.11 48.60 -18.94
CA ASN A 17 131.85 47.84 -18.99
C ASN A 17 131.58 47.03 -17.70
N LEU A 18 132.60 46.46 -17.06
CA LEU A 18 132.46 45.77 -15.77
C LEU A 18 132.20 46.74 -14.60
N ILE A 19 132.80 47.92 -14.62
CA ILE A 19 132.53 48.99 -13.65
C ILE A 19 131.13 49.59 -13.85
N ALA A 20 130.70 49.76 -15.10
CA ALA A 20 129.36 50.20 -15.47
C ALA A 20 128.30 49.15 -15.07
N ALA A 21 128.56 47.86 -15.31
CA ALA A 21 127.69 46.77 -14.86
C ALA A 21 127.60 46.71 -13.34
N ARG A 22 128.72 46.83 -12.61
CA ARG A 22 128.73 46.88 -11.13
C ARG A 22 128.01 48.12 -10.58
N LYS A 23 128.17 49.29 -11.20
CA LYS A 23 127.42 50.50 -10.83
C LYS A 23 125.93 50.33 -11.12
N SER A 24 125.56 49.74 -12.24
CA SER A 24 124.17 49.48 -12.61
C SER A 24 123.50 48.45 -11.69
N LEU A 25 124.22 47.38 -11.32
CA LEU A 25 123.74 46.39 -10.34
C LEU A 25 123.62 46.99 -8.94
N LYS A 26 124.55 47.83 -8.51
CA LYS A 26 124.46 48.53 -7.22
C LYS A 26 123.32 49.55 -7.20
N LEU A 27 123.10 50.27 -8.31
CA LEU A 27 121.96 51.17 -8.49
C LEU A 27 120.63 50.41 -8.53
N SER A 28 120.60 49.24 -9.17
CA SER A 28 119.45 48.32 -9.21
C SER A 28 119.13 47.76 -7.82
N LEU A 29 120.15 47.38 -7.05
CA LEU A 29 119.99 46.87 -5.69
C LEU A 29 119.51 47.97 -4.72
N GLU A 30 120.03 49.19 -4.83
CA GLU A 30 119.54 50.34 -4.06
C GLU A 30 118.12 50.75 -4.48
N LYS A 31 117.79 50.71 -5.78
CA LYS A 31 116.41 50.89 -6.26
C LYS A 31 115.48 49.80 -5.73
N SER A 32 115.93 48.55 -5.68
CA SER A 32 115.16 47.42 -5.13
C SER A 32 114.95 47.55 -3.62
N LYS A 33 115.97 47.98 -2.86
CA LYS A 33 115.83 48.29 -1.43
C LYS A 33 114.92 49.48 -1.17
N ALA A 34 115.00 50.54 -1.98
CA ALA A 34 114.08 51.68 -1.91
C ALA A 34 112.64 51.28 -2.28
N LEU A 35 112.47 50.38 -3.26
CA LEU A 35 111.17 49.80 -3.61
C LEU A 35 110.63 48.93 -2.47
N GLY A 36 111.48 48.14 -1.83
CA GLY A 36 111.14 47.32 -0.65
C GLY A 36 110.67 48.16 0.53
N PHE A 37 111.39 49.25 0.86
CA PHE A 37 110.98 50.19 1.91
C PHE A 37 109.69 50.95 1.54
N ALA A 38 109.49 51.29 0.26
CA ALA A 38 108.27 51.91 -0.22
C ALA A 38 107.06 50.96 -0.16
N LEU A 39 107.25 49.67 -0.45
CA LEU A 39 106.25 48.62 -0.31
C LEU A 39 105.91 48.32 1.16
N GLU A 40 106.91 48.27 2.05
CA GLU A 40 106.70 48.05 3.48
C GLU A 40 105.97 49.25 4.13
N LYS A 41 106.22 50.48 3.65
CA LYS A 41 105.49 51.69 4.07
C LYS A 41 104.10 51.81 3.41
N ALA A 42 103.89 51.19 2.24
CA ALA A 42 102.60 51.15 1.55
C ALA A 42 101.70 49.98 2.02
N GLY A 43 102.26 48.95 2.64
CA GLY A 43 101.54 47.78 3.17
C GLY A 43 100.36 48.16 4.06
N PRO A 44 100.55 48.94 5.14
CA PRO A 44 99.45 49.35 6.03
C PRO A 44 98.39 50.21 5.32
N ARG A 45 98.78 51.00 4.30
CA ARG A 45 97.84 51.80 3.50
C ARG A 45 97.05 50.96 2.50
N LEU A 46 97.66 49.91 1.94
CA LEU A 46 96.97 48.94 1.09
C LEU A 46 96.05 48.04 1.90
N GLU A 47 96.41 47.71 3.14
CA GLU A 47 95.54 47.01 4.09
C GLU A 47 94.39 47.90 4.58
N GLU A 48 94.63 49.19 4.84
CA GLU A 48 93.56 50.15 5.14
C GLU A 48 92.63 50.37 3.93
N ILE A 49 93.17 50.49 2.72
CA ILE A 49 92.36 50.59 1.49
C ILE A 49 91.58 49.29 1.26
N SER A 50 92.17 48.12 1.47
CA SER A 50 91.50 46.81 1.42
C SER A 50 90.37 46.70 2.45
N GLN A 51 90.64 47.07 3.71
CA GLN A 51 89.66 47.09 4.79
C GLN A 51 88.56 48.14 4.58
N ARG A 52 88.80 49.21 3.82
CA ARG A 52 87.78 50.20 3.43
C ARG A 52 87.10 49.85 2.11
N LEU A 53 87.71 49.03 1.26
CA LEU A 53 87.13 48.53 0.02
C LEU A 53 85.96 47.61 0.33
N SER A 54 86.08 46.68 1.28
CA SER A 54 84.96 45.75 1.59
C SER A 54 83.70 46.45 2.11
N PRO A 55 83.76 47.43 3.04
CA PRO A 55 82.60 48.23 3.44
C PRO A 55 82.09 49.17 2.34
N LEU A 56 82.98 49.74 1.51
CA LEU A 56 82.59 50.61 0.40
C LEU A 56 81.95 49.81 -0.74
N GLU A 57 82.43 48.61 -1.02
CA GLU A 57 81.89 47.67 -2.00
C GLU A 57 80.55 47.08 -1.49
N ALA A 58 80.41 46.86 -0.18
CA ALA A 58 79.14 46.54 0.46
C ALA A 58 78.15 47.73 0.47
N ALA A 59 78.62 48.97 0.65
CA ALA A 59 77.79 50.18 0.63
C ALA A 59 77.40 50.64 -0.79
N VAL A 60 78.19 50.28 -1.81
CA VAL A 60 77.94 50.55 -3.23
C VAL A 60 77.16 49.40 -3.90
N ARG A 61 77.16 48.19 -3.32
CA ARG A 61 76.39 47.03 -3.80
C ARG A 61 74.90 47.33 -4.09
N PRO A 62 74.16 48.10 -3.26
CA PRO A 62 72.77 48.47 -3.55
C PRO A 62 72.62 49.49 -4.70
N ILE A 63 73.65 50.31 -4.95
CA ILE A 63 73.67 51.31 -6.04
C ILE A 63 74.06 50.66 -7.38
N ARG A 64 74.70 49.47 -7.31
CA ARG A 64 75.07 48.62 -8.43
C ARG A 64 74.11 47.43 -8.61
N ALA A 65 72.87 47.58 -8.16
CA ALA A 65 71.75 46.91 -8.80
C ALA A 65 71.86 47.15 -10.30
N ASP A 66 71.99 46.08 -11.08
CA ASP A 66 72.15 46.17 -12.53
C ASP A 66 71.07 47.13 -13.06
N LYS A 67 71.43 48.16 -13.84
CA LYS A 67 70.43 49.13 -14.33
C LYS A 67 69.28 48.41 -15.04
N GLU A 68 69.60 47.27 -15.65
CA GLU A 68 68.67 46.33 -16.25
C GLU A 68 67.78 45.62 -15.22
N ALA A 69 68.31 45.19 -14.07
CA ALA A 69 67.54 44.56 -12.99
C ALA A 69 66.59 45.53 -12.28
N LEU A 70 66.93 46.82 -12.15
CA LEU A 70 65.99 47.85 -11.66
C LEU A 70 64.88 48.18 -12.66
N ILE A 71 65.20 48.23 -13.96
CA ILE A 71 64.20 48.40 -15.03
C ILE A 71 63.28 47.16 -15.10
N ALA A 72 63.84 45.96 -14.97
CA ALA A 72 63.09 44.71 -14.93
C ALA A 72 62.22 44.61 -13.67
N ALA A 73 62.75 44.96 -12.48
CA ALA A 73 61.95 45.08 -11.25
C ALA A 73 60.79 46.06 -11.43
N GLY A 74 61.03 47.22 -12.02
CA GLY A 74 59.98 48.18 -12.39
C GLY A 74 58.94 47.59 -13.35
N GLY A 75 59.38 46.76 -14.32
CA GLY A 75 58.50 46.01 -15.22
C GLY A 75 57.63 44.98 -14.50
N HIS A 76 58.21 44.17 -13.61
CA HIS A 76 57.50 43.19 -12.79
C HIS A 76 56.51 43.86 -11.84
N ILE A 77 56.93 44.93 -11.15
CA ILE A 77 56.10 45.72 -10.24
C ILE A 77 54.89 46.33 -10.99
N ASN A 78 55.11 46.98 -12.14
CA ASN A 78 54.02 47.55 -12.93
C ASN A 78 53.05 46.48 -13.45
N ARG A 79 53.55 45.27 -13.71
CA ARG A 79 52.74 44.13 -14.18
C ARG A 79 51.79 43.60 -13.11
N ALA A 80 52.13 43.64 -11.81
CA ALA A 80 51.21 43.21 -10.75
C ALA A 80 50.39 44.35 -10.12
N ILE A 81 50.91 45.58 -10.07
CA ILE A 81 50.18 46.72 -9.47
C ILE A 81 48.87 47.00 -10.19
N GLY A 82 48.86 47.00 -11.53
CA GLY A 82 47.65 47.29 -12.31
C GLY A 82 46.50 46.32 -11.99
N PRO A 83 46.73 45.00 -12.08
CA PRO A 83 45.72 44.02 -11.70
C PRO A 83 45.37 43.99 -10.21
N ALA A 84 46.33 44.16 -9.31
CA ALA A 84 46.06 44.26 -7.87
C ALA A 84 45.17 45.48 -7.55
N ALA A 85 45.42 46.63 -8.18
CA ALA A 85 44.58 47.81 -8.07
C ALA A 85 43.18 47.60 -8.69
N ALA A 86 43.06 46.80 -9.75
CA ALA A 86 41.76 46.43 -10.32
C ALA A 86 40.95 45.54 -9.36
N VAL A 87 41.59 44.56 -8.72
CA VAL A 87 40.97 43.72 -7.67
C VAL A 87 40.51 44.57 -6.49
N LEU A 88 41.33 45.49 -6.00
CA LEU A 88 40.97 46.42 -4.91
C LEU A 88 39.78 47.31 -5.28
N LYS A 89 39.75 47.86 -6.50
CA LYS A 89 38.60 48.66 -6.97
C LYS A 89 37.31 47.86 -7.04
N VAL A 90 37.37 46.58 -7.43
CA VAL A 90 36.19 45.70 -7.44
C VAL A 90 35.77 45.35 -6.02
N PHE A 91 36.71 45.14 -5.10
CA PHE A 91 36.43 44.93 -3.69
C PHE A 91 35.73 46.15 -3.04
N ASP A 92 36.23 47.37 -3.29
CA ASP A 92 35.58 48.61 -2.85
C ASP A 92 34.17 48.75 -3.45
N ALA A 93 34.00 48.37 -4.72
CA ALA A 93 32.68 48.37 -5.36
C ALA A 93 31.72 47.38 -4.70
N VAL A 94 32.19 46.19 -4.27
CA VAL A 94 31.39 45.21 -3.52
C VAL A 94 30.92 45.78 -2.19
N HIS A 95 31.81 46.44 -1.42
CA HIS A 95 31.41 47.11 -0.18
C HIS A 95 30.40 48.24 -0.42
N GLY A 96 30.51 48.97 -1.53
CA GLY A 96 29.52 49.97 -1.95
C GLY A 96 28.11 49.40 -2.19
N LEU A 97 27.98 48.11 -2.52
CA LEU A 97 26.69 47.43 -2.74
C LEU A 97 26.02 46.98 -1.43
N GLU A 98 26.77 46.89 -0.33
CA GLU A 98 26.33 46.33 0.95
C GLU A 98 25.07 47.03 1.48
N LYS A 99 25.04 48.37 1.51
CA LYS A 99 23.87 49.15 1.97
C LYS A 99 22.60 48.86 1.17
N SER A 100 22.74 48.56 -0.12
CA SER A 100 21.61 48.25 -1.00
C SER A 100 21.10 46.81 -0.79
N LEU A 101 21.97 45.86 -0.48
CA LEU A 101 21.62 44.46 -0.18
C LEU A 101 21.15 44.28 1.27
N LEU A 102 21.57 45.17 2.17
CA LEU A 102 21.02 45.28 3.52
C LEU A 102 19.60 45.88 3.54
N SER A 103 19.15 46.50 2.45
CA SER A 103 17.76 46.92 2.31
C SER A 103 16.80 45.73 2.14
N ASP A 104 15.50 46.00 2.22
CA ASP A 104 14.46 44.99 2.15
C ASP A 104 14.02 44.75 0.69
N PRO A 105 14.08 43.50 0.17
CA PRO A 105 13.69 43.19 -1.21
C PRO A 105 12.22 43.51 -1.53
N ARG A 106 11.36 43.69 -0.52
CA ARG A 106 9.93 43.99 -0.67
C ARG A 106 9.62 45.22 -1.53
N ASN A 107 10.41 46.28 -1.36
CA ASN A 107 10.10 47.59 -1.94
C ASN A 107 10.50 47.69 -3.42
N ASN A 108 11.51 46.93 -3.84
CA ASN A 108 12.01 46.94 -5.22
C ASN A 108 12.73 45.63 -5.56
N LEU A 109 11.97 44.55 -5.73
CA LEU A 109 12.53 43.24 -6.07
C LEU A 109 13.38 43.26 -7.35
N PRO A 110 12.96 43.85 -8.49
CA PRO A 110 13.79 43.91 -9.69
C PRO A 110 15.12 44.65 -9.45
N GLY A 111 15.09 45.75 -8.71
CA GLY A 111 16.29 46.49 -8.30
C GLY A 111 17.21 45.64 -7.43
N TYR A 112 16.66 44.97 -6.41
CA TYR A 112 17.41 44.08 -5.53
C TYR A 112 18.08 42.94 -6.30
N LEU A 113 17.34 42.27 -7.21
CA LEU A 113 17.88 41.20 -8.05
C LEU A 113 18.96 41.69 -9.04
N SER A 114 18.92 42.96 -9.44
CA SER A 114 19.94 43.58 -10.28
C SER A 114 21.23 43.87 -9.50
N VAL A 115 21.11 44.36 -8.26
CA VAL A 115 22.24 44.60 -7.36
C VAL A 115 22.90 43.27 -6.99
N LEU A 116 22.11 42.23 -6.71
CA LEU A 116 22.61 40.89 -6.43
C LEU A 116 23.38 40.30 -7.63
N LYS A 117 22.85 40.46 -8.84
CA LYS A 117 23.56 40.05 -10.07
C LYS A 117 24.91 40.75 -10.22
N ARG A 118 24.99 42.05 -9.90
CA ARG A 118 26.26 42.80 -9.93
C ARG A 118 27.24 42.30 -8.87
N LEU A 119 26.76 41.92 -7.69
CA LEU A 119 27.59 41.29 -6.66
C LEU A 119 28.13 39.92 -7.14
N GLU A 120 27.29 39.09 -7.76
CA GLU A 120 27.70 37.79 -8.34
C GLU A 120 28.77 37.97 -9.43
N GLU A 121 28.60 38.95 -10.32
CA GLU A 121 29.57 39.28 -11.38
C GLU A 121 30.89 39.78 -10.78
N ALA A 122 30.82 40.63 -9.74
CA ALA A 122 32.01 41.12 -9.04
C ALA A 122 32.75 40.01 -8.29
N LEU A 123 32.03 39.11 -7.61
CA LEU A 123 32.61 37.96 -6.90
C LEU A 123 33.26 36.96 -7.86
N ARG A 124 32.65 36.71 -9.02
CA ARG A 124 33.24 35.90 -10.08
C ARG A 124 34.53 36.53 -10.60
N PHE A 125 34.50 37.83 -10.88
CA PHE A 125 35.68 38.57 -11.31
C PHE A 125 36.80 38.50 -10.26
N MET A 126 36.49 38.69 -8.97
CA MET A 126 37.48 38.54 -7.90
C MET A 126 38.00 37.11 -7.82
N GLY A 127 37.15 36.09 -7.87
CA GLY A 127 37.59 34.69 -7.89
C GLY A 127 38.56 34.37 -9.03
N ASP A 128 38.27 34.85 -10.24
CA ASP A 128 39.07 34.58 -11.44
C ASP A 128 40.39 35.37 -11.47
N ASN A 129 40.43 36.58 -10.88
CA ASN A 129 41.58 37.48 -10.97
C ASN A 129 42.43 37.54 -9.69
N CYS A 130 41.91 37.16 -8.52
CA CYS A 130 42.68 37.15 -7.26
C CYS A 130 43.81 36.12 -7.32
N GLY A 131 43.60 34.95 -7.93
CA GLY A 131 44.68 33.95 -8.09
C GLY A 131 45.80 34.43 -8.99
N LEU A 132 45.46 35.09 -10.10
CA LEU A 132 46.45 35.71 -10.99
C LEU A 132 47.18 36.86 -10.31
N ALA A 133 46.48 37.68 -9.51
CA ALA A 133 47.08 38.76 -8.75
C ALA A 133 48.04 38.25 -7.67
N ILE A 134 47.67 37.18 -6.95
CA ILE A 134 48.54 36.52 -5.97
C ILE A 134 49.79 35.96 -6.68
N GLN A 135 49.61 35.25 -7.79
CA GLN A 135 50.73 34.70 -8.57
C GLN A 135 51.67 35.78 -9.08
N TRP A 136 51.15 36.91 -9.59
CA TRP A 136 52.00 38.03 -10.01
C TRP A 136 52.72 38.72 -8.85
N LEU A 137 52.13 38.72 -7.65
CA LEU A 137 52.78 39.24 -6.44
C LEU A 137 53.83 38.25 -5.90
N GLU A 138 53.61 36.93 -6.05
CA GLU A 138 54.60 35.88 -5.79
C GLU A 138 55.79 35.98 -6.74
N ASP A 139 55.54 36.16 -8.05
CA ASP A 139 56.58 36.34 -9.07
C ASP A 139 57.46 37.58 -8.78
N ILE A 140 56.85 38.68 -8.30
CA ILE A 140 57.60 39.86 -7.86
C ILE A 140 58.42 39.55 -6.61
N LEU A 141 57.85 38.83 -5.66
CA LEU A 141 58.55 38.46 -4.43
C LEU A 141 59.77 37.61 -4.72
N GLU A 142 59.62 36.57 -5.56
CA GLU A 142 60.72 35.71 -6.00
C GLU A 142 61.80 36.53 -6.71
N TYR A 143 61.42 37.41 -7.63
CA TYR A 143 62.37 38.29 -8.32
C TYR A 143 63.11 39.27 -7.38
N LEU A 144 62.41 39.82 -6.37
CA LEU A 144 63.01 40.74 -5.40
C LEU A 144 63.91 40.02 -4.37
N ASP A 145 63.59 38.76 -4.02
CA ASP A 145 64.39 37.88 -3.16
C ASP A 145 65.70 37.49 -3.87
N ASP A 146 65.61 37.12 -5.15
CA ASP A 146 66.74 36.67 -5.97
C ASP A 146 67.76 37.77 -6.28
N ASN A 147 67.32 39.03 -6.35
CA ASN A 147 68.17 40.17 -6.73
C ASN A 147 68.63 41.04 -5.54
N VAL A 148 68.29 40.69 -4.29
CA VAL A 148 68.68 41.42 -3.06
C VAL A 148 68.36 42.93 -3.13
N MET A 149 67.19 43.28 -3.68
CA MET A 149 66.83 44.65 -4.03
C MET A 149 66.03 45.39 -2.94
N ALA A 150 65.49 44.67 -1.95
CA ALA A 150 64.56 45.23 -0.97
C ALA A 150 64.97 44.89 0.48
N ASP A 151 64.55 45.75 1.41
CA ASP A 151 64.76 45.59 2.85
C ASP A 151 64.11 44.28 3.36
N GLU A 152 64.87 43.48 4.11
CA GLU A 152 64.45 42.14 4.56
C GLU A 152 63.13 42.18 5.34
N GLN A 153 62.90 43.25 6.11
CA GLN A 153 61.67 43.41 6.89
C GLN A 153 60.43 43.71 6.03
N HIS A 154 60.61 44.42 4.91
CA HIS A 154 59.53 44.69 3.96
C HIS A 154 59.18 43.44 3.15
N LEU A 155 60.18 42.66 2.72
CA LEU A 155 59.97 41.36 2.09
C LEU A 155 59.26 40.38 3.03
N LEU A 156 59.65 40.33 4.31
CA LEU A 156 59.01 39.49 5.31
C LEU A 156 57.53 39.87 5.54
N ASN A 157 57.23 41.17 5.62
CA ASN A 157 55.87 41.67 5.77
C ASN A 157 55.01 41.37 4.53
N LEU A 158 55.59 41.51 3.33
CA LEU A 158 54.89 41.20 2.07
C LEU A 158 54.66 39.68 1.94
N LYS A 159 55.67 38.84 2.24
CA LYS A 159 55.54 37.38 2.33
C LYS A 159 54.47 36.97 3.34
N LYS A 160 54.39 37.62 4.50
CA LYS A 160 53.35 37.37 5.52
C LYS A 160 51.94 37.76 5.04
N SER A 161 51.82 38.91 4.39
CA SER A 161 50.54 39.41 3.85
C SER A 161 50.05 38.54 2.69
N LEU A 162 50.96 38.13 1.82
CA LEU A 162 50.68 37.24 0.70
C LEU A 162 50.34 35.83 1.17
N LYS A 163 51.06 35.29 2.16
CA LYS A 163 50.67 34.04 2.83
C LYS A 163 49.26 34.10 3.40
N GLY A 164 48.88 35.22 4.02
CA GLY A 164 47.50 35.44 4.49
C GLY A 164 46.46 35.48 3.35
N LEU A 165 46.80 36.08 2.20
CA LEU A 165 45.93 36.10 1.01
C LEU A 165 45.81 34.71 0.35
N SER A 166 46.91 33.95 0.27
CA SER A 166 46.92 32.58 -0.28
C SER A 166 46.16 31.61 0.63
N GLU A 167 46.27 31.75 1.96
CA GLU A 167 45.49 30.98 2.93
C GLU A 167 43.98 31.26 2.78
N LEU A 168 43.58 32.52 2.59
CA LEU A 168 42.19 32.92 2.31
C LEU A 168 41.64 32.39 0.98
N GLN A 169 42.50 32.00 0.04
CA GLN A 169 42.13 31.42 -1.25
C GLN A 169 42.12 29.88 -1.24
N SER A 170 43.00 29.25 -0.46
CA SER A 170 43.18 27.79 -0.42
C SER A 170 42.13 27.03 0.40
N ASP A 171 41.46 27.71 1.33
CA ASP A 171 40.36 27.15 2.13
C ASP A 171 39.12 27.08 1.22
N GLY A 172 38.73 25.86 0.82
CA GLY A 172 37.81 25.56 -0.29
C GLY A 172 36.36 26.08 -0.18
N GLU A 173 36.07 27.05 0.68
CA GLU A 173 34.81 27.76 0.79
C GLU A 173 34.91 29.12 0.09
N LYS A 174 34.22 29.28 -1.05
CA LYS A 174 34.03 30.56 -1.76
C LYS A 174 33.34 31.66 -0.91
N ASP A 175 32.99 31.37 0.34
CA ASP A 175 32.16 32.16 1.25
C ASP A 175 32.89 33.32 1.96
N ARG A 176 34.19 33.56 1.69
CA ARG A 176 34.98 34.56 2.43
C ARG A 176 35.30 35.88 1.70
N LEU A 177 35.14 35.98 0.38
CA LEU A 177 35.52 37.18 -0.37
C LEU A 177 34.56 38.37 -0.17
N ASP A 178 33.33 38.13 0.28
CA ASP A 178 32.29 39.14 0.53
C ASP A 178 31.85 39.21 2.00
N GLY A 179 32.51 38.48 2.90
CA GLY A 179 32.12 38.39 4.31
C GLY A 179 30.74 37.76 4.55
N GLY A 180 30.21 36.97 3.62
CA GLY A 180 28.89 36.32 3.73
C GLY A 180 27.72 37.18 3.25
N LEU A 181 27.98 38.31 2.59
CA LEU A 181 26.97 39.23 2.08
C LEU A 181 26.02 38.58 1.06
N LEU A 182 26.54 37.75 0.14
CA LEU A 182 25.77 37.00 -0.85
C LEU A 182 24.82 36.03 -0.16
N ASN A 183 25.31 35.27 0.82
CA ASN A 183 24.49 34.33 1.59
C ASN A 183 23.39 35.03 2.38
N ALA A 184 23.71 36.16 3.04
CA ALA A 184 22.72 36.98 3.73
C ALA A 184 21.66 37.54 2.77
N ALA A 185 22.07 38.00 1.59
CA ALA A 185 21.16 38.52 0.56
C ALA A 185 20.25 37.44 -0.04
N LEU A 186 20.78 36.24 -0.27
CA LEU A 186 20.01 35.07 -0.72
C LEU A 186 19.04 34.58 0.36
N ASN A 187 19.43 34.58 1.63
CA ASN A 187 18.53 34.26 2.76
C ASN A 187 17.33 35.22 2.83
N LYS A 188 17.54 36.51 2.55
CA LYS A 188 16.44 37.48 2.44
C LYS A 188 15.51 37.19 1.26
N LEU A 189 16.05 36.76 0.12
CA LEU A 189 15.22 36.34 -1.02
C LEU A 189 14.41 35.08 -0.70
N GLU A 190 14.95 34.13 0.05
CA GLU A 190 14.19 32.99 0.55
C GLU A 190 13.06 33.42 1.49
N GLY A 191 13.32 34.39 2.38
CA GLY A 191 12.30 34.99 3.23
C GLY A 191 11.19 35.68 2.42
N GLU A 192 11.57 36.44 1.40
CA GLU A 192 10.62 37.10 0.49
C GLU A 192 9.82 36.09 -0.34
N PHE A 193 10.46 35.01 -0.80
CA PHE A 193 9.79 33.91 -1.49
C PHE A 193 8.72 33.25 -0.60
N ARG A 194 9.06 32.93 0.66
CA ARG A 194 8.10 32.40 1.64
C ARG A 194 6.95 33.38 1.86
N ARG A 195 7.27 34.66 2.09
CA ARG A 195 6.27 35.71 2.35
C ARG A 195 5.28 35.87 1.21
N LEU A 196 5.77 35.98 -0.03
CA LEU A 196 4.92 36.09 -1.23
C LEU A 196 3.99 34.89 -1.37
N LEU A 197 4.46 33.69 -1.04
CA LEU A 197 3.61 32.50 -1.01
C LEU A 197 2.58 32.59 0.11
N THR A 198 2.96 32.91 1.34
CA THR A 198 2.05 32.94 2.49
C THR A 198 1.00 34.05 2.38
N GLU A 199 1.36 35.26 1.94
CA GLU A 199 0.43 36.40 1.82
C GLU A 199 -0.64 36.19 0.75
N HIS A 200 -0.32 35.44 -0.30
CA HIS A 200 -1.21 35.22 -1.43
C HIS A 200 -1.86 33.82 -1.44
N SER A 201 -1.50 32.94 -0.49
CA SER A 201 -2.15 31.64 -0.34
C SER A 201 -3.39 31.75 0.54
N VAL A 202 -4.56 31.49 -0.02
CA VAL A 202 -5.82 31.38 0.72
C VAL A 202 -6.36 29.95 0.58
N PRO A 203 -6.83 29.31 1.67
CA PRO A 203 -7.52 28.03 1.60
C PRO A 203 -8.80 28.14 0.76
N LEU A 204 -9.05 27.17 -0.12
CA LEU A 204 -10.26 27.16 -0.95
C LEU A 204 -11.40 26.48 -0.16
N PRO A 205 -12.49 27.19 0.18
CA PRO A 205 -13.65 26.56 0.80
C PRO A 205 -14.43 25.74 -0.24
N MET A 206 -14.96 24.59 0.18
CA MET A 206 -15.99 23.90 -0.59
C MET A 206 -17.27 24.73 -0.52
N SER A 207 -17.63 25.38 -1.63
CA SER A 207 -18.94 26.04 -1.74
C SER A 207 -20.02 24.96 -1.76
N SER A 208 -20.98 25.00 -0.85
CA SER A 208 -22.12 24.07 -0.82
C SER A 208 -22.95 24.25 -2.11
N SER A 209 -22.72 23.39 -3.09
CA SER A 209 -23.40 23.44 -4.38
C SER A 209 -24.87 23.04 -4.26
N SER A 210 -25.77 23.95 -4.61
CA SER A 210 -27.10 23.55 -5.10
C SER A 210 -27.66 24.38 -6.27
N ASP A 211 -26.96 25.39 -6.83
CA ASP A 211 -27.63 26.27 -7.82
C ASP A 211 -26.76 26.86 -8.96
N LEU A 212 -25.69 26.20 -9.41
CA LEU A 212 -25.04 26.62 -10.66
C LEU A 212 -24.96 25.46 -11.64
N GLY A 213 -25.95 25.44 -12.53
CA GLY A 213 -25.90 24.68 -13.77
C GLY A 213 -24.71 25.08 -14.64
N GLU A 214 -24.37 24.17 -15.54
CA GLU A 214 -23.34 24.24 -16.58
C GLU A 214 -22.98 25.66 -17.05
N GLN A 215 -22.04 26.30 -16.36
CA GLN A 215 -21.23 27.37 -16.92
C GLN A 215 -19.80 27.16 -16.43
N ALA A 216 -18.87 27.16 -17.38
CA ALA A 216 -17.44 27.07 -17.13
C ALA A 216 -16.98 28.31 -16.34
N VAL A 217 -17.12 28.26 -15.01
CA VAL A 217 -16.57 29.27 -14.12
C VAL A 217 -15.06 29.06 -14.13
N ILE A 218 -14.35 29.93 -14.83
CA ILE A 218 -12.90 30.04 -14.80
C ILE A 218 -12.50 30.19 -13.33
N SER A 219 -11.90 29.15 -12.75
CA SER A 219 -11.38 29.18 -11.39
C SER A 219 -10.37 30.34 -11.28
N PRO A 220 -10.55 31.31 -10.38
CA PRO A 220 -9.57 32.38 -10.21
C PRO A 220 -8.22 31.76 -9.84
N SER A 221 -7.15 32.25 -10.47
CA SER A 221 -5.78 31.81 -10.23
C SER A 221 -5.46 31.88 -8.73
N LEU A 222 -4.98 30.76 -8.16
CA LEU A 222 -4.62 30.61 -6.74
C LEU A 222 -3.61 31.65 -6.23
N LEU A 223 -2.81 32.22 -7.13
CA LEU A 223 -1.90 33.32 -6.88
C LEU A 223 -2.09 34.39 -7.97
N PRO A 224 -1.99 35.69 -7.64
CA PRO A 224 -1.98 36.74 -8.66
C PRO A 224 -0.81 36.57 -9.63
N VAL A 225 -1.02 36.85 -10.92
CA VAL A 225 0.03 36.75 -11.97
C VAL A 225 1.28 37.57 -11.61
N SER A 226 1.10 38.74 -10.99
CA SER A 226 2.21 39.56 -10.50
C SER A 226 3.05 38.87 -9.42
N ALA A 227 2.44 38.05 -8.56
CA ALA A 227 3.14 37.27 -7.56
C ALA A 227 3.90 36.10 -8.21
N ILE A 228 3.28 35.40 -9.18
CA ILE A 228 3.93 34.33 -9.94
C ILE A 228 5.19 34.85 -10.65
N HIS A 229 5.12 35.99 -11.34
CA HIS A 229 6.29 36.59 -11.98
C HIS A 229 7.41 36.94 -10.98
N LYS A 230 7.07 37.44 -9.79
CA LYS A 230 8.05 37.71 -8.73
C LYS A 230 8.70 36.42 -8.21
N LEU A 231 7.91 35.36 -8.00
CA LEU A 231 8.41 34.04 -7.59
C LEU A 231 9.33 33.43 -8.64
N GLN A 232 8.94 33.48 -9.92
CA GLN A 232 9.78 33.01 -11.03
C GLN A 232 11.11 33.78 -11.11
N ALA A 233 11.09 35.10 -10.90
CA ALA A 233 12.30 35.92 -10.89
C ALA A 233 13.26 35.54 -9.74
N ILE A 234 12.72 35.27 -8.55
CA ILE A 234 13.49 34.78 -7.40
C ILE A 234 14.06 33.39 -7.71
N LEU A 235 13.23 32.44 -8.18
CA LEU A 235 13.65 31.09 -8.53
C LEU A 235 14.78 31.08 -9.57
N GLY A 236 14.70 31.94 -10.58
CA GLY A 236 15.76 32.12 -11.59
C GLY A 236 17.12 32.49 -10.98
N ARG A 237 17.12 33.36 -9.97
CA ARG A 237 18.33 33.80 -9.25
C ARG A 237 18.81 32.78 -8.22
N MET A 238 17.90 32.05 -7.59
CA MET A 238 18.27 30.98 -6.65
C MET A 238 18.89 29.78 -7.38
N ARG A 239 18.46 29.50 -8.62
CA ARG A 239 19.06 28.47 -9.48
C ARG A 239 20.50 28.80 -9.86
N THR A 240 20.83 30.05 -10.19
CA THR A 240 22.21 30.44 -10.54
C THR A 240 23.18 30.32 -9.36
N ASN A 241 22.67 30.30 -8.13
CA ASN A 241 23.43 30.18 -6.89
C ASN A 241 23.32 28.79 -6.23
N ASN A 242 22.85 27.76 -6.96
CA ASN A 242 22.70 26.37 -6.46
C ASN A 242 21.82 26.21 -5.19
N ARG A 243 20.90 27.13 -4.92
CA ARG A 243 20.00 27.11 -3.75
C ARG A 243 18.54 26.79 -4.07
N LEU A 244 18.27 26.21 -5.23
CA LEU A 244 16.91 25.93 -5.71
C LEU A 244 16.14 24.96 -4.78
N GLU A 245 16.80 23.94 -4.23
CA GLU A 245 16.18 22.94 -3.35
C GLU A 245 15.53 23.54 -2.10
N ARG A 246 16.11 24.63 -1.58
CA ARG A 246 15.56 25.34 -0.41
C ARG A 246 14.24 26.03 -0.76
N CYS A 247 14.17 26.69 -1.92
CA CYS A 247 12.92 27.28 -2.42
C CYS A 247 11.86 26.22 -2.73
N ILE A 248 12.25 25.08 -3.32
CA ILE A 248 11.34 23.94 -3.53
C ILE A 248 10.75 23.46 -2.21
N SER A 249 11.60 23.29 -1.19
CA SER A 249 11.15 22.85 0.14
C SER A 249 10.17 23.84 0.78
N ILE A 250 10.46 25.14 0.70
CA ILE A 250 9.57 26.21 1.19
C ILE A 250 8.23 26.19 0.43
N TYR A 251 8.28 26.06 -0.90
CA TYR A 251 7.10 26.02 -1.74
C TYR A 251 6.19 24.84 -1.38
N VAL A 252 6.76 23.64 -1.31
CA VAL A 252 6.04 22.41 -0.93
C VAL A 252 5.42 22.55 0.46
N GLU A 253 6.17 23.07 1.44
CA GLU A 253 5.69 23.26 2.81
C GLU A 253 4.48 24.21 2.89
N VAL A 254 4.59 25.40 2.28
CA VAL A 254 3.52 26.42 2.33
C VAL A 254 2.28 25.95 1.57
N ARG A 255 2.46 25.41 0.35
CA ARG A 255 1.33 24.97 -0.48
C ARG A 255 0.66 23.71 0.06
N SER A 256 1.43 22.71 0.54
CA SER A 256 0.83 21.51 1.14
C SER A 256 0.04 21.83 2.41
N SER A 257 0.52 22.78 3.22
CA SER A 257 -0.20 23.29 4.39
C SER A 257 -1.52 23.98 3.99
N ASN A 258 -1.51 24.79 2.93
CA ASN A 258 -2.73 25.46 2.44
C ASN A 258 -3.79 24.48 1.93
N VAL A 259 -3.39 23.47 1.17
CA VAL A 259 -4.31 22.42 0.70
C VAL A 259 -4.84 21.61 1.89
N ARG A 260 -3.98 21.27 2.86
CA ARG A 260 -4.39 20.56 4.08
C ARG A 260 -5.38 21.35 4.91
N ALA A 261 -5.20 22.67 5.02
CA ALA A 261 -6.15 23.56 5.68
C ALA A 261 -7.52 23.58 4.98
N SER A 262 -7.51 23.56 3.64
CA SER A 262 -8.73 23.47 2.81
C SER A 262 -9.46 22.14 3.03
N LEU A 263 -8.70 21.03 3.10
CA LEU A 263 -9.24 19.70 3.37
C LEU A 263 -9.76 19.55 4.80
N LYS A 264 -9.09 20.12 5.81
CA LYS A 264 -9.50 20.05 7.21
C LYS A 264 -10.86 20.73 7.46
N ALA A 265 -11.24 21.71 6.64
CA ALA A 265 -12.55 22.34 6.71
C ALA A 265 -13.72 21.39 6.35
N LEU A 266 -13.43 20.22 5.78
CA LEU A 266 -14.43 19.23 5.35
C LEU A 266 -14.79 18.19 6.43
N ASP A 267 -14.25 18.32 7.63
CA ASP A 267 -14.43 17.36 8.74
C ASP A 267 -14.08 15.92 8.30
N LEU A 268 -12.79 15.68 8.13
CA LEU A 268 -12.24 14.44 7.58
C LEU A 268 -11.93 13.38 8.63
N ASP A 269 -12.45 13.53 9.86
CA ASP A 269 -12.18 12.63 10.98
C ASP A 269 -12.57 11.17 10.66
N TYR A 270 -13.54 10.98 9.76
CA TYR A 270 -13.95 9.65 9.31
C TYR A 270 -12.87 8.90 8.49
N LEU A 271 -11.86 9.59 7.95
CA LEU A 271 -10.77 8.95 7.21
C LEU A 271 -9.80 8.18 8.13
N GLU A 272 -9.78 8.51 9.42
CA GLU A 272 -8.89 7.92 10.42
C GLU A 272 -9.54 6.75 11.18
N ILE A 273 -10.76 6.36 10.82
CA ILE A 273 -11.49 5.24 11.45
C ILE A 273 -10.66 3.95 11.36
N SER A 274 -10.42 3.34 12.51
CA SER A 274 -9.70 2.07 12.60
C SER A 274 -10.53 0.90 12.06
N LEU A 275 -9.88 -0.18 11.66
CA LEU A 275 -10.58 -1.40 11.20
C LEU A 275 -11.50 -2.01 12.28
N ALA A 276 -11.14 -1.85 13.56
CA ALA A 276 -11.95 -2.32 14.68
C ALA A 276 -13.28 -1.54 14.77
N GLU A 277 -13.19 -0.21 14.79
CA GLU A 277 -14.36 0.69 14.79
C GLU A 277 -15.20 0.52 13.52
N PHE A 278 -14.55 0.30 12.37
CA PHE A 278 -15.22 0.04 11.10
C PHE A 278 -16.09 -1.23 11.14
N ASN A 279 -15.73 -2.24 11.92
CA ASN A 279 -16.53 -3.46 12.01
C ASN A 279 -17.70 -3.36 13.00
N ASP A 280 -17.72 -2.33 13.86
CA ASP A 280 -18.72 -2.14 14.92
C ASP A 280 -19.76 -1.06 14.57
N VAL A 281 -19.41 -0.09 13.70
CA VAL A 281 -20.27 1.06 13.36
C VAL A 281 -21.27 0.74 12.23
N GLN A 282 -22.56 0.80 12.54
CA GLN A 282 -23.65 0.51 11.60
C GLN A 282 -23.93 1.64 10.55
N SER A 283 -23.26 2.80 10.62
CA SER A 283 -23.54 3.99 9.79
C SER A 283 -22.52 4.30 8.67
N ILE A 284 -21.77 3.30 8.20
CA ILE A 284 -20.65 3.49 7.25
C ILE A 284 -21.09 3.92 5.85
N GLU A 285 -22.32 3.62 5.43
CA GLU A 285 -22.84 4.05 4.13
C GLU A 285 -22.78 5.58 3.96
N GLY A 286 -23.02 6.34 5.05
CA GLY A 286 -22.86 7.79 5.05
C GLY A 286 -21.42 8.25 4.78
N TYR A 287 -20.44 7.56 5.37
CA TYR A 287 -19.03 7.90 5.19
C TYR A 287 -18.50 7.59 3.79
N ILE A 288 -18.96 6.53 3.13
CA ILE A 288 -18.53 6.22 1.75
C ILE A 288 -19.09 7.24 0.76
N ALA A 289 -20.36 7.62 0.92
CA ALA A 289 -20.95 8.67 0.09
C ALA A 289 -20.26 10.03 0.29
N GLN A 290 -19.93 10.37 1.54
CA GLN A 290 -19.16 11.56 1.88
C GLN A 290 -17.72 11.50 1.33
N TRP A 291 -17.06 10.35 1.45
CA TRP A 291 -15.75 10.06 0.88
C TRP A 291 -15.70 10.31 -0.62
N GLY A 292 -16.68 9.80 -1.37
CA GLY A 292 -16.74 10.02 -2.82
C GLY A 292 -16.83 11.50 -3.19
N LYS A 293 -17.66 12.28 -2.49
CA LYS A 293 -17.81 13.73 -2.70
C LYS A 293 -16.54 14.50 -2.34
N HIS A 294 -15.94 14.18 -1.19
CA HIS A 294 -14.72 14.85 -0.72
C HIS A 294 -13.53 14.52 -1.62
N LEU A 295 -13.40 13.27 -2.07
CA LEU A 295 -12.36 12.86 -3.01
C LEU A 295 -12.53 13.57 -4.36
N GLU A 296 -13.75 13.66 -4.88
CA GLU A 296 -14.04 14.41 -6.11
C GLU A 296 -13.64 15.88 -5.97
N PHE A 297 -14.00 16.52 -4.85
CA PHE A 297 -13.61 17.90 -4.60
C PHE A 297 -12.09 18.08 -4.52
N ALA A 298 -11.42 17.21 -3.78
CA ALA A 298 -9.97 17.24 -3.63
C ALA A 298 -9.26 17.12 -4.98
N VAL A 299 -9.68 16.18 -5.83
CA VAL A 299 -9.07 15.92 -7.14
C VAL A 299 -9.38 17.03 -8.14
N LYS A 300 -10.66 17.39 -8.32
CA LYS A 300 -11.09 18.31 -9.38
C LYS A 300 -10.86 19.78 -9.08
N HIS A 301 -10.79 20.17 -7.80
CA HIS A 301 -10.65 21.58 -7.43
C HIS A 301 -9.32 21.88 -6.76
N LEU A 302 -8.91 21.09 -5.76
CA LEU A 302 -7.66 21.39 -5.03
C LEU A 302 -6.43 20.96 -5.82
N PHE A 303 -6.30 19.67 -6.14
CA PHE A 303 -5.13 19.14 -6.83
C PHE A 303 -5.04 19.63 -8.28
N GLU A 304 -6.17 19.83 -8.96
CA GLU A 304 -6.18 20.48 -10.28
C GLU A 304 -5.59 21.89 -10.26
N ALA A 305 -5.96 22.68 -9.25
CA ALA A 305 -5.47 24.05 -9.14
C ALA A 305 -3.98 24.08 -8.74
N GLU A 306 -3.53 23.20 -7.82
CA GLU A 306 -2.11 23.08 -7.49
C GLU A 306 -1.27 22.56 -8.65
N TYR A 307 -1.79 21.64 -9.46
CA TYR A 307 -1.10 21.12 -10.64
C TYR A 307 -0.79 22.25 -11.63
N LYS A 308 -1.78 23.09 -11.94
CA LYS A 308 -1.61 24.28 -12.78
C LYS A 308 -0.63 25.27 -12.15
N LEU A 309 -0.79 25.54 -10.85
CA LEU A 309 0.07 26.50 -10.15
C LEU A 309 1.54 26.07 -10.10
N CYS A 310 1.81 24.77 -9.87
CA CYS A 310 3.18 24.23 -9.90
C CYS A 310 3.79 24.44 -11.29
N ASN A 311 3.05 24.14 -12.35
CA ASN A 311 3.50 24.38 -13.71
C ASN A 311 3.78 25.87 -13.95
N ASP A 312 2.89 26.77 -13.55
CA ASP A 312 3.05 28.21 -13.75
C ASP A 312 4.26 28.78 -12.99
N VAL A 313 4.47 28.37 -11.73
CA VAL A 313 5.58 28.89 -10.90
C VAL A 313 6.94 28.36 -11.36
N PHE A 314 7.01 27.11 -11.82
CA PHE A 314 8.26 26.42 -12.17
C PHE A 314 8.43 26.18 -13.68
N GLU A 315 7.65 26.84 -14.52
CA GLU A 315 7.65 26.70 -16.00
C GLU A 315 9.07 26.68 -16.60
N ARG A 316 9.94 27.57 -16.13
CA ARG A 316 11.33 27.73 -16.63
C ARG A 316 12.35 26.75 -16.02
N MET A 317 11.92 25.87 -15.10
CA MET A 317 12.79 24.96 -14.35
C MET A 317 12.78 23.52 -14.86
N GLY A 318 11.86 23.18 -15.77
CA GLY A 318 11.77 21.86 -16.40
C GLY A 318 10.72 20.95 -15.75
N LEU A 319 10.26 19.96 -16.52
CA LEU A 319 9.14 19.06 -16.16
C LEU A 319 9.36 18.35 -14.82
N ASP A 320 10.56 17.81 -14.61
CA ASP A 320 10.88 16.98 -13.44
C ASP A 320 10.78 17.77 -12.13
N VAL A 321 11.16 19.05 -12.15
CA VAL A 321 11.16 19.91 -10.96
C VAL A 321 9.74 20.20 -10.50
N TRP A 322 8.87 20.65 -11.40
CA TRP A 322 7.52 21.05 -11.01
C TRP A 322 6.61 19.85 -10.74
N MET A 323 6.75 18.75 -11.50
CA MET A 323 6.06 17.50 -11.19
C MET A 323 6.52 16.89 -9.87
N GLY A 324 7.81 17.01 -9.54
CA GLY A 324 8.34 16.62 -8.23
C GLY A 324 7.81 17.48 -7.08
N CYS A 325 7.58 18.78 -7.31
CA CYS A 325 6.92 19.64 -6.33
C CYS A 325 5.46 19.25 -6.12
N PHE A 326 4.71 19.09 -7.22
CA PHE A 326 3.31 18.69 -7.19
C PHE A 326 3.11 17.35 -6.48
N SER A 327 3.94 16.33 -6.78
CA SER A 327 3.81 15.02 -6.15
C SER A 327 4.03 15.08 -4.63
N LYS A 328 5.04 15.82 -4.17
CA LYS A 328 5.30 16.06 -2.74
C LYS A 328 4.13 16.80 -2.08
N ILE A 329 3.57 17.81 -2.74
CA ILE A 329 2.39 18.55 -2.24
C ILE A 329 1.19 17.61 -2.11
N ALA A 330 0.88 16.83 -3.15
CA ALA A 330 -0.25 15.91 -3.15
C ALA A 330 -0.14 14.87 -2.02
N ALA A 331 1.03 14.24 -1.89
CA ALA A 331 1.30 13.26 -0.84
C ALA A 331 1.15 13.84 0.57
N GLN A 332 1.70 15.04 0.81
CA GLN A 332 1.63 15.71 2.12
C GLN A 332 0.26 16.32 2.43
N ALA A 333 -0.50 16.73 1.41
CA ALA A 333 -1.76 17.44 1.60
C ALA A 333 -2.89 16.53 2.11
N GLY A 334 -2.88 15.24 1.75
CA GLY A 334 -3.83 14.25 2.30
C GLY A 334 -4.41 13.24 1.31
N ILE A 335 -3.99 13.19 0.04
CA ILE A 335 -4.51 12.21 -0.93
C ILE A 335 -4.31 10.75 -0.45
N LEU A 336 -3.22 10.50 0.27
CA LEU A 336 -2.90 9.19 0.82
C LEU A 336 -3.94 8.73 1.85
N ALA A 337 -4.51 9.64 2.65
CA ALA A 337 -5.55 9.32 3.63
C ALA A 337 -6.84 8.85 2.93
N PHE A 338 -7.22 9.47 1.82
CA PHE A 338 -8.37 9.02 1.02
C PHE A 338 -8.17 7.61 0.46
N LEU A 339 -6.98 7.31 -0.07
CA LEU A 339 -6.65 5.98 -0.60
C LEU A 339 -6.58 4.94 0.52
N GLN A 340 -6.03 5.30 1.68
CA GLN A 340 -5.95 4.44 2.85
C GLN A 340 -7.34 4.11 3.41
N PHE A 341 -8.26 5.08 3.48
CA PHE A 341 -9.65 4.82 3.88
C PHE A 341 -10.30 3.79 2.96
N GLY A 342 -10.16 3.95 1.63
CA GLY A 342 -10.65 2.98 0.66
C GLY A 342 -10.07 1.58 0.92
N LYS A 343 -8.78 1.50 1.24
CA LYS A 343 -8.10 0.24 1.57
C LYS A 343 -8.65 -0.39 2.86
N THR A 344 -8.88 0.38 3.91
CA THR A 344 -9.52 -0.10 5.15
C THR A 344 -10.90 -0.72 4.86
N VAL A 345 -11.69 -0.13 3.97
CA VAL A 345 -12.97 -0.72 3.53
C VAL A 345 -12.76 -2.06 2.82
N THR A 346 -11.72 -2.18 1.99
CA THR A 346 -11.40 -3.48 1.35
C THR A 346 -10.97 -4.56 2.34
N GLU A 347 -10.41 -4.18 3.49
CA GLU A 347 -9.91 -5.10 4.53
C GLU A 347 -10.97 -5.46 5.59
N SER A 348 -12.17 -4.87 5.53
CA SER A 348 -13.27 -5.14 6.46
C SER A 348 -13.82 -6.57 6.38
N LYS A 349 -14.65 -6.97 7.36
CA LYS A 349 -15.32 -8.28 7.33
C LYS A 349 -16.10 -8.51 6.03
N LYS A 350 -16.06 -9.73 5.50
CA LYS A 350 -16.82 -10.12 4.30
C LYS A 350 -18.31 -10.24 4.67
N ASP A 351 -19.07 -9.18 4.41
CA ASP A 351 -20.53 -9.18 4.53
C ASP A 351 -21.19 -8.81 3.17
N PRO A 352 -22.47 -9.14 2.92
CA PRO A 352 -23.12 -8.79 1.65
C PRO A 352 -23.18 -7.29 1.39
N ILE A 353 -23.28 -6.47 2.44
CA ILE A 353 -23.32 -5.00 2.30
C ILE A 353 -21.97 -4.48 1.79
N LYS A 354 -20.86 -5.15 2.13
CA LYS A 354 -19.52 -4.83 1.65
C LYS A 354 -19.44 -4.87 0.14
N LEU A 355 -20.12 -5.80 -0.55
CA LEU A 355 -20.13 -5.79 -2.01
C LEU A 355 -20.67 -4.46 -2.53
N LEU A 356 -21.81 -4.00 -2.03
CA LEU A 356 -22.42 -2.73 -2.44
C LEU A 356 -21.48 -1.55 -2.15
N LYS A 357 -20.88 -1.53 -0.95
CA LYS A 357 -19.89 -0.52 -0.53
C LYS A 357 -18.66 -0.49 -1.46
N LEU A 358 -18.16 -1.65 -1.87
CA LEU A 358 -17.04 -1.76 -2.81
C LEU A 358 -17.43 -1.26 -4.21
N LEU A 359 -18.67 -1.53 -4.65
CA LEU A 359 -19.18 -0.98 -5.91
C LEU A 359 -19.29 0.55 -5.86
N ASP A 360 -19.72 1.14 -4.74
CA ASP A 360 -19.78 2.59 -4.55
C ASP A 360 -18.38 3.24 -4.58
N ILE A 361 -17.39 2.59 -3.96
CA ILE A 361 -15.98 3.02 -4.03
C ILE A 361 -15.46 2.93 -5.47
N PHE A 362 -15.70 1.81 -6.15
CA PHE A 362 -15.30 1.64 -7.54
C PHE A 362 -15.95 2.69 -8.44
N ALA A 363 -17.23 2.99 -8.27
CA ALA A 363 -17.93 4.01 -9.04
C ALA A 363 -17.29 5.39 -8.86
N SER A 364 -16.97 5.76 -7.62
CA SER A 364 -16.30 7.03 -7.30
C SER A 364 -14.90 7.11 -7.93
N LEU A 365 -14.10 6.05 -7.85
CA LEU A 365 -12.77 5.98 -8.46
C LEU A 365 -12.85 6.01 -10.00
N ASN A 366 -13.80 5.27 -10.58
CA ASN A 366 -13.99 5.21 -12.03
C ASN A 366 -14.45 6.55 -12.60
N LYS A 367 -15.30 7.29 -11.86
CA LYS A 367 -15.70 8.67 -12.19
C LYS A 367 -14.50 9.61 -12.29
N LEU A 368 -13.49 9.43 -11.44
CA LEU A 368 -12.29 10.27 -11.37
C LEU A 368 -11.10 9.72 -12.16
N ARG A 369 -11.26 8.60 -12.87
CA ARG A 369 -10.16 7.88 -13.54
C ARG A 369 -9.32 8.76 -14.46
N LEU A 370 -9.96 9.58 -15.29
CA LEU A 370 -9.27 10.46 -16.24
C LEU A 370 -8.50 11.57 -15.52
N ASP A 371 -9.08 12.12 -14.45
CA ASP A 371 -8.44 13.13 -13.62
C ASP A 371 -7.21 12.56 -12.91
N PHE A 372 -7.32 11.37 -12.33
CA PHE A 372 -6.20 10.67 -11.69
C PHE A 372 -5.05 10.40 -12.68
N ASN A 373 -5.36 9.91 -13.88
CA ASN A 373 -4.35 9.64 -14.90
C ASN A 373 -3.64 10.91 -15.37
N ARG A 374 -4.37 12.03 -15.49
CA ARG A 374 -3.79 13.31 -15.91
C ARG A 374 -2.93 13.94 -14.81
N LEU A 375 -3.44 13.99 -13.58
CA LEU A 375 -2.76 14.64 -12.46
C LEU A 375 -1.58 13.82 -11.94
N PHE A 376 -1.80 12.52 -11.74
CA PHE A 376 -0.84 11.65 -11.05
C PHE A 376 -0.12 10.69 -12.00
N GLY A 377 -0.28 10.80 -13.32
CA GLY A 377 0.31 9.88 -14.30
C GLY A 377 1.83 10.01 -14.49
N GLY A 378 2.46 11.09 -14.00
CA GLY A 378 3.90 11.29 -14.15
C GLY A 378 4.75 10.44 -13.19
N ALA A 379 6.01 10.17 -13.57
CA ALA A 379 6.95 9.33 -12.80
C ALA A 379 7.22 9.83 -11.37
N ALA A 380 7.05 11.13 -11.11
CA ALA A 380 7.17 11.69 -9.76
C ALA A 380 6.05 11.25 -8.81
N CYS A 381 4.91 10.76 -9.33
CA CYS A 381 3.73 10.36 -8.57
C CYS A 381 3.59 8.83 -8.42
N MET A 382 4.67 8.06 -8.62
CA MET A 382 4.64 6.58 -8.61
C MET A 382 4.05 5.97 -7.33
N GLU A 383 4.27 6.60 -6.17
CA GLU A 383 3.66 6.15 -4.90
C GLU A 383 2.12 6.22 -4.96
N ILE A 384 1.57 7.38 -5.36
CA ILE A 384 0.13 7.61 -5.49
C ILE A 384 -0.47 6.66 -6.54
N GLN A 385 0.22 6.47 -7.67
CA GLN A 385 -0.20 5.52 -8.72
C GLN A 385 -0.25 4.09 -8.21
N ASN A 386 0.78 3.64 -7.50
CA ASN A 386 0.85 2.29 -6.96
C ASN A 386 -0.26 2.04 -5.94
N LEU A 387 -0.52 2.99 -5.03
CA LEU A 387 -1.60 2.89 -4.06
C LEU A 387 -2.98 2.93 -4.72
N THR A 388 -3.17 3.77 -5.74
CA THR A 388 -4.44 3.84 -6.48
C THR A 388 -4.69 2.53 -7.24
N ARG A 389 -3.67 1.97 -7.88
CA ARG A 389 -3.76 0.66 -8.58
C ARG A 389 -4.03 -0.48 -7.60
N ASP A 390 -3.33 -0.51 -6.45
CA ASP A 390 -3.55 -1.50 -5.39
C ASP A 390 -5.00 -1.42 -4.87
N LEU A 391 -5.50 -0.21 -4.60
CA LEU A 391 -6.88 -0.01 -4.16
C LEU A 391 -7.89 -0.48 -5.21
N ILE A 392 -7.75 -0.06 -6.47
CA ILE A 392 -8.64 -0.48 -7.56
C ILE A 392 -8.64 -2.00 -7.69
N LYS A 393 -7.46 -2.64 -7.62
CA LYS A 393 -7.32 -4.08 -7.66
C LYS A 393 -8.06 -4.77 -6.51
N ARG A 394 -7.83 -4.33 -5.28
CA ARG A 394 -8.50 -4.89 -4.08
C ARG A 394 -10.01 -4.71 -4.11
N VAL A 395 -10.50 -3.57 -4.60
CA VAL A 395 -11.93 -3.31 -4.73
C VAL A 395 -12.55 -4.26 -5.74
N ILE A 396 -11.92 -4.44 -6.91
CA ILE A 396 -12.41 -5.35 -7.96
C ILE A 396 -12.36 -6.81 -7.50
N ASP A 397 -11.22 -7.26 -6.97
CA ASP A 397 -11.04 -8.63 -6.48
C ASP A 397 -12.02 -8.92 -5.34
N GLY A 398 -12.12 -8.02 -4.35
CA GLY A 398 -13.04 -8.17 -3.21
C GLY A 398 -14.51 -8.19 -3.62
N ALA A 399 -14.93 -7.32 -4.55
CA ALA A 399 -16.29 -7.31 -5.06
C ALA A 399 -16.61 -8.58 -5.86
N ALA A 400 -15.70 -9.01 -6.74
CA ALA A 400 -15.87 -10.23 -7.50
C ALA A 400 -15.93 -11.47 -6.59
N GLU A 401 -15.02 -11.59 -5.61
CA GLU A 401 -15.01 -12.69 -4.64
C GLU A 401 -16.33 -12.83 -3.89
N ILE A 402 -16.85 -11.72 -3.31
CA ILE A 402 -18.11 -11.76 -2.56
C ILE A 402 -19.28 -12.14 -3.49
N PHE A 403 -19.28 -11.65 -4.73
CA PHE A 403 -20.30 -11.99 -5.70
C PHE A 403 -20.29 -13.49 -6.06
N TRP A 404 -19.11 -14.06 -6.34
CA TRP A 404 -18.99 -15.48 -6.68
C TRP A 404 -19.28 -16.40 -5.49
N GLU A 405 -18.95 -15.97 -4.27
CA GLU A 405 -19.21 -16.74 -3.06
C GLU A 405 -20.71 -16.80 -2.72
N LEU A 406 -21.51 -15.84 -3.19
CA LEU A 406 -22.95 -15.74 -2.88
C LEU A 406 -23.73 -17.01 -3.23
N LEU A 407 -23.53 -17.56 -4.43
CA LEU A 407 -24.22 -18.78 -4.86
C LEU A 407 -23.93 -19.95 -3.92
N PHE A 408 -22.64 -20.18 -3.65
CA PHE A 408 -22.19 -21.24 -2.74
C PHE A 408 -22.78 -21.06 -1.34
N GLN A 409 -22.80 -19.83 -0.83
CA GLN A 409 -23.38 -19.54 0.49
C GLN A 409 -24.88 -19.83 0.55
N VAL A 410 -25.62 -19.55 -0.53
CA VAL A 410 -27.05 -19.92 -0.64
C VAL A 410 -27.22 -21.44 -0.67
N GLU A 411 -26.44 -22.16 -1.46
CA GLU A 411 -26.51 -23.63 -1.53
C GLU A 411 -26.24 -24.29 -0.17
N LEU A 412 -25.32 -23.74 0.63
CA LEU A 412 -24.98 -24.29 1.94
C LEU A 412 -26.11 -24.19 2.96
N GLN A 413 -27.00 -23.22 2.81
CA GLN A 413 -28.14 -23.07 3.72
C GLN A 413 -29.10 -24.27 3.64
N ARG A 414 -29.03 -25.10 2.59
CA ARG A 414 -29.85 -26.31 2.44
C ARG A 414 -29.76 -27.27 3.63
N GLN A 415 -28.63 -27.28 4.34
CA GLN A 415 -28.40 -28.14 5.50
C GLN A 415 -29.11 -27.66 6.77
N ILE A 416 -29.66 -26.44 6.77
CA ILE A 416 -30.40 -25.91 7.92
C ILE A 416 -31.80 -26.54 7.95
N PRO A 417 -32.28 -27.03 9.10
CA PRO A 417 -33.64 -27.55 9.20
C PRO A 417 -34.66 -26.44 8.87
N PRO A 418 -35.77 -26.78 8.18
CA PRO A 418 -36.77 -25.79 7.81
C PRO A 418 -37.55 -25.29 9.04
N PRO A 419 -38.20 -24.12 8.95
CA PRO A 419 -38.95 -23.53 10.06
C PRO A 419 -40.02 -24.50 10.61
N PRO A 420 -40.04 -24.82 11.91
CA PRO A 420 -40.93 -25.85 12.46
C PRO A 420 -42.43 -25.47 12.38
N ASP A 421 -42.72 -24.20 12.12
CA ASP A 421 -44.07 -23.62 11.98
C ASP A 421 -44.54 -23.50 10.51
N GLY A 422 -43.72 -23.92 9.55
CA GLY A 422 -44.02 -23.81 8.12
C GLY A 422 -43.88 -22.40 7.55
N ASN A 423 -43.22 -21.50 8.29
CA ASN A 423 -43.00 -20.11 7.87
C ASN A 423 -41.97 -20.03 6.72
N ILE A 424 -41.90 -18.86 6.07
CA ILE A 424 -40.96 -18.58 4.99
C ILE A 424 -39.55 -18.42 5.59
N PRO A 425 -38.53 -19.14 5.09
CA PRO A 425 -37.16 -18.95 5.54
C PRO A 425 -36.69 -17.53 5.20
N ILE A 426 -36.14 -16.82 6.20
CA ILE A 426 -35.68 -15.43 6.07
C ILE A 426 -34.71 -15.26 4.88
N LEU A 427 -33.88 -16.27 4.62
CA LEU A 427 -32.96 -16.34 3.48
C LEU A 427 -33.63 -16.02 2.14
N VAL A 428 -34.83 -16.56 1.90
CA VAL A 428 -35.55 -16.42 0.62
C VAL A 428 -35.82 -14.95 0.33
N SER A 429 -36.35 -14.22 1.32
CA SER A 429 -36.63 -12.78 1.19
C SER A 429 -35.34 -11.96 1.04
N ILE A 430 -34.32 -12.23 1.86
CA ILE A 430 -33.08 -11.44 1.84
C ILE A 430 -32.34 -11.58 0.52
N ILE A 431 -32.17 -12.81 0.02
CA ILE A 431 -31.40 -13.04 -1.21
C ILE A 431 -32.14 -12.50 -2.43
N THR A 432 -33.47 -12.67 -2.50
CA THR A 432 -34.25 -12.14 -3.62
C THR A 432 -34.24 -10.60 -3.65
N ASP A 433 -34.37 -9.93 -2.51
CA ASP A 433 -34.23 -8.48 -2.41
C ASP A 433 -32.82 -8.01 -2.77
N TYR A 434 -31.80 -8.73 -2.32
CA TYR A 434 -30.41 -8.42 -2.61
C TYR A 434 -30.06 -8.56 -4.09
N CYS A 435 -30.47 -9.65 -4.73
CA CYS A 435 -30.32 -9.84 -6.18
C CYS A 435 -31.06 -8.76 -6.98
N ASN A 436 -32.25 -8.35 -6.53
CA ASN A 436 -32.97 -7.22 -7.12
C ASN A 436 -32.19 -5.90 -7.03
N LYS A 437 -31.54 -5.64 -5.89
CA LYS A 437 -30.68 -4.46 -5.72
C LYS A 437 -29.46 -4.51 -6.66
N LEU A 438 -28.80 -5.67 -6.80
CA LEU A 438 -27.67 -5.85 -7.72
C LEU A 438 -28.04 -5.68 -9.20
N LEU A 439 -29.27 -6.07 -9.57
CA LEU A 439 -29.82 -5.88 -10.92
C LEU A 439 -30.45 -4.50 -11.14
N GLY A 440 -30.52 -3.67 -10.10
CA GLY A 440 -30.99 -2.29 -10.18
C GLY A 440 -30.09 -1.42 -11.07
N ASP A 441 -30.64 -0.31 -11.53
CA ASP A 441 -29.97 0.56 -12.51
C ASP A 441 -28.72 1.24 -11.91
N ASP A 442 -28.64 1.37 -10.58
CA ASP A 442 -27.49 1.90 -9.86
C ASP A 442 -26.30 0.94 -9.90
N TYR A 443 -26.50 -0.34 -9.57
CA TYR A 443 -25.40 -1.31 -9.35
C TYR A 443 -25.10 -2.20 -10.55
N LYS A 444 -26.09 -2.55 -11.37
CA LYS A 444 -25.92 -3.43 -12.53
C LYS A 444 -24.79 -3.00 -13.48
N PRO A 445 -24.72 -1.74 -13.96
CA PRO A 445 -23.64 -1.34 -14.87
C PRO A 445 -22.26 -1.40 -14.20
N ILE A 446 -22.19 -0.99 -12.94
CA ILE A 446 -20.95 -0.99 -12.15
C ILE A 446 -20.44 -2.41 -11.95
N LEU A 447 -21.31 -3.32 -11.50
CA LEU A 447 -20.96 -4.70 -11.25
C LEU A 447 -20.56 -5.43 -12.54
N ASN A 448 -21.26 -5.18 -13.66
CA ASN A 448 -20.84 -5.71 -14.95
C ASN A 448 -19.43 -5.25 -15.34
N GLN A 449 -19.11 -3.97 -15.12
CA GLN A 449 -17.76 -3.44 -15.40
C GLN A 449 -16.71 -4.09 -14.47
N VAL A 450 -17.02 -4.26 -13.18
CA VAL A 450 -16.12 -4.93 -12.22
C VAL A 450 -15.86 -6.38 -12.62
N LEU A 451 -16.91 -7.14 -12.94
CA LEU A 451 -16.79 -8.54 -13.36
C LEU A 451 -16.04 -8.67 -14.70
N LEU A 452 -16.27 -7.75 -15.64
CA LEU A 452 -15.53 -7.66 -16.89
C LEU A 452 -14.02 -7.49 -16.64
N ILE A 453 -13.64 -6.50 -15.82
CA ILE A 453 -12.24 -6.21 -15.52
C ILE A 453 -11.59 -7.40 -14.81
N HIS A 454 -12.25 -7.96 -13.79
CA HIS A 454 -11.74 -9.11 -13.05
C HIS A 454 -11.51 -10.33 -13.96
N ARG A 455 -12.43 -10.65 -14.88
CA ARG A 455 -12.23 -11.73 -15.86
C ARG A 455 -11.12 -11.43 -16.84
N SER A 456 -10.96 -10.17 -17.25
CA SER A 456 -9.86 -9.77 -18.15
C SER A 456 -8.50 -10.04 -17.51
N TRP A 457 -8.36 -9.83 -16.19
CA TRP A 457 -7.15 -10.16 -15.44
C TRP A 457 -6.89 -11.66 -15.32
N LYS A 458 -7.94 -12.48 -15.42
CA LYS A 458 -7.88 -13.94 -15.41
C LYS A 458 -7.81 -14.58 -16.81
N HIS A 459 -7.75 -13.76 -17.87
CA HIS A 459 -7.79 -14.19 -19.27
C HIS A 459 -9.01 -15.07 -19.62
N GLU A 460 -10.13 -14.86 -18.94
CA GLU A 460 -11.38 -15.58 -19.18
C GLU A 460 -12.23 -14.89 -20.26
N LYS A 461 -13.00 -15.67 -21.03
CA LYS A 461 -13.84 -15.14 -22.12
C LYS A 461 -14.99 -14.27 -21.58
N PHE A 462 -15.22 -13.15 -22.28
CA PHE A 462 -16.34 -12.25 -22.02
C PHE A 462 -17.68 -12.94 -22.30
N GLN A 463 -18.63 -12.72 -21.40
CA GLN A 463 -20.03 -13.07 -21.59
C GLN A 463 -20.87 -11.88 -21.09
N GLU A 464 -21.62 -11.25 -21.98
CA GLU A 464 -22.39 -10.03 -21.69
C GLU A 464 -23.50 -10.25 -20.64
N ARG A 465 -23.89 -11.51 -20.40
CA ARG A 465 -24.98 -11.90 -19.50
C ARG A 465 -24.52 -12.60 -18.21
N ILE A 466 -23.24 -12.51 -17.83
CA ILE A 466 -22.69 -13.20 -16.64
C ILE A 466 -23.52 -12.91 -15.38
N LEU A 467 -23.77 -11.62 -15.11
CA LEU A 467 -24.52 -11.21 -13.92
C LEU A 467 -25.93 -11.81 -13.93
N VAL A 468 -26.60 -11.77 -15.08
CA VAL A 468 -27.95 -12.31 -15.25
C VAL A 468 -27.95 -13.83 -15.07
N SER A 469 -27.01 -14.55 -15.69
CA SER A 469 -26.92 -16.01 -15.56
C SER A 469 -26.66 -16.43 -14.12
N GLU A 470 -25.82 -15.69 -13.40
CA GLU A 470 -25.46 -16.03 -12.03
C GLU A 470 -26.62 -15.75 -11.06
N VAL A 471 -27.33 -14.63 -11.24
CA VAL A 471 -28.56 -14.36 -10.47
C VAL A 471 -29.62 -15.44 -10.71
N LEU A 472 -29.79 -15.89 -11.96
CA LEU A 472 -30.69 -17.00 -12.26
C LEU A 472 -30.25 -18.31 -11.58
N ASN A 473 -28.95 -18.59 -11.48
CA ASN A 473 -28.43 -19.74 -10.74
C ASN A 473 -28.70 -19.63 -9.23
N ILE A 474 -28.59 -18.42 -8.66
CA ILE A 474 -28.92 -18.17 -7.26
C ILE A 474 -30.40 -18.43 -7.00
N VAL A 475 -31.30 -17.96 -7.88
CA VAL A 475 -32.74 -18.25 -7.75
C VAL A 475 -33.02 -19.76 -7.83
N LYS A 476 -32.38 -20.47 -8.78
CA LYS A 476 -32.47 -21.93 -8.86
C LYS A 476 -31.97 -22.64 -7.60
N ALA A 477 -30.89 -22.12 -7.00
CA ALA A 477 -30.39 -22.66 -5.73
C ALA A 477 -31.40 -22.47 -4.59
N ILE A 478 -32.13 -21.34 -4.56
CA ILE A 478 -33.25 -21.11 -3.63
C ILE A 478 -34.36 -22.13 -3.87
N GLU A 479 -34.78 -22.34 -5.12
CA GLU A 479 -35.83 -23.32 -5.46
C GLU A 479 -35.44 -24.74 -5.01
N LEU A 480 -34.20 -25.16 -5.29
CA LEU A 480 -33.70 -26.46 -4.87
C LEU A 480 -33.61 -26.60 -3.34
N ASN A 481 -33.29 -25.51 -2.64
CA ASN A 481 -33.32 -25.49 -1.18
C ASN A 481 -34.75 -25.64 -0.65
N LEU A 482 -35.72 -24.93 -1.24
CA LEU A 482 -37.14 -25.03 -0.90
C LEU A 482 -37.67 -26.45 -1.12
N GLU A 483 -37.32 -27.10 -2.23
CA GLU A 483 -37.69 -28.50 -2.48
C GLU A 483 -37.12 -29.46 -1.43
N THR A 484 -35.85 -29.26 -1.06
CA THR A 484 -35.17 -30.09 -0.05
C THR A 484 -35.82 -29.92 1.32
N TRP A 485 -36.10 -28.67 1.71
CA TRP A 485 -36.79 -28.34 2.95
C TRP A 485 -38.22 -28.86 3.00
N THR A 486 -38.94 -28.81 1.88
CA THR A 486 -40.29 -29.39 1.77
C THR A 486 -40.26 -30.89 2.07
N LYS A 487 -39.26 -31.62 1.56
CA LYS A 487 -39.07 -33.06 1.80
C LYS A 487 -38.55 -33.40 3.21
N ALA A 488 -37.99 -32.43 3.93
CA ALA A 488 -37.40 -32.64 5.25
C ALA A 488 -38.43 -32.64 6.40
N TYR A 489 -39.67 -32.21 6.15
CA TYR A 489 -40.74 -32.29 7.16
C TYR A 489 -41.24 -33.73 7.33
N GLU A 490 -41.32 -34.17 8.60
CA GLU A 490 -41.95 -35.45 8.95
C GLU A 490 -43.48 -35.43 8.70
N ASP A 491 -44.14 -34.32 9.04
CA ASP A 491 -45.57 -34.13 8.79
C ASP A 491 -45.80 -33.62 7.35
N SER A 492 -46.31 -34.50 6.49
CA SER A 492 -46.66 -34.18 5.10
C SER A 492 -47.68 -33.04 4.99
N ILE A 493 -48.56 -32.85 5.96
CA ILE A 493 -49.55 -31.76 5.95
C ILE A 493 -48.86 -30.41 6.21
N LEU A 494 -47.90 -30.38 7.14
CA LEU A 494 -47.07 -29.19 7.39
C LEU A 494 -46.16 -28.86 6.20
N SER A 495 -45.60 -29.89 5.56
CA SER A 495 -44.84 -29.76 4.31
C SER A 495 -45.63 -29.02 3.23
N ASN A 496 -46.93 -29.33 3.08
CA ASN A 496 -47.81 -28.64 2.13
C ASN A 496 -48.03 -27.16 2.50
N ILE A 497 -48.18 -26.82 3.78
CA ILE A 497 -48.29 -25.42 4.24
C ILE A 497 -47.01 -24.65 3.94
N PHE A 498 -45.86 -25.23 4.24
CA PHE A 498 -44.56 -24.64 3.93
C PHE A 498 -44.40 -24.38 2.44
N ALA A 499 -44.68 -25.38 1.58
CA ALA A 499 -44.58 -25.22 0.13
C ALA A 499 -45.55 -24.15 -0.39
N MET A 500 -46.81 -24.17 0.06
CA MET A 500 -47.81 -23.15 -0.29
C MET A 500 -47.34 -21.73 0.07
N ASN A 501 -46.81 -21.53 1.28
CA ASN A 501 -46.31 -20.24 1.74
C ASN A 501 -45.16 -19.72 0.87
N ASN A 502 -44.18 -20.59 0.57
CA ASN A 502 -42.99 -20.20 -0.19
C ASN A 502 -43.28 -19.95 -1.67
N HIS A 503 -44.09 -20.79 -2.32
CA HIS A 503 -44.49 -20.55 -3.71
C HIS A 503 -45.29 -19.26 -3.86
N TYR A 504 -46.20 -18.97 -2.91
CA TYR A 504 -46.92 -17.70 -2.92
C TYR A 504 -46.02 -16.49 -2.67
N HIS A 505 -45.07 -16.61 -1.74
CA HIS A 505 -44.12 -15.54 -1.44
C HIS A 505 -43.27 -15.20 -2.66
N LEU A 506 -42.68 -16.21 -3.29
CA LEU A 506 -41.90 -16.05 -4.52
C LEU A 506 -42.73 -15.41 -5.64
N PHE A 507 -43.94 -15.91 -5.89
CA PHE A 507 -44.85 -15.32 -6.88
C PHE A 507 -45.16 -13.85 -6.59
N LYS A 508 -45.54 -13.54 -5.35
CA LYS A 508 -46.03 -12.20 -4.98
C LYS A 508 -44.90 -11.16 -4.93
N HIS A 509 -43.75 -11.51 -4.37
CA HIS A 509 -42.67 -10.55 -4.10
C HIS A 509 -41.70 -10.37 -5.25
N LEU A 510 -41.56 -11.35 -6.16
CA LEU A 510 -40.72 -11.18 -7.35
C LEU A 510 -41.47 -10.56 -8.52
N LYS A 511 -42.80 -10.61 -8.54
CA LYS A 511 -43.60 -10.03 -9.64
C LYS A 511 -43.41 -8.52 -9.72
N GLY A 512 -43.02 -8.02 -10.89
CA GLY A 512 -42.72 -6.61 -11.14
C GLY A 512 -41.36 -6.15 -10.63
N THR A 513 -40.47 -7.08 -10.26
CA THR A 513 -39.07 -6.78 -9.90
C THR A 513 -38.12 -7.14 -11.04
N LYS A 514 -36.90 -6.61 -11.03
CA LYS A 514 -35.89 -6.88 -12.07
C LYS A 514 -35.55 -8.38 -12.16
N VAL A 515 -35.50 -9.09 -11.03
CA VAL A 515 -35.35 -10.56 -10.99
C VAL A 515 -36.57 -11.24 -11.61
N GLY A 516 -37.77 -10.77 -11.30
CA GLY A 516 -39.02 -11.28 -11.87
C GLY A 516 -39.09 -11.16 -13.39
N ASP A 517 -38.68 -10.02 -13.93
CA ASP A 517 -38.62 -9.78 -15.38
C ASP A 517 -37.68 -10.77 -16.09
N LEU A 518 -36.62 -11.22 -15.42
CA LEU A 518 -35.69 -12.22 -15.95
C LEU A 518 -36.24 -13.64 -15.90
N LEU A 519 -37.08 -13.97 -14.92
CA LEU A 519 -37.71 -15.29 -14.76
C LEU A 519 -38.88 -15.49 -15.73
N GLY A 520 -39.64 -14.42 -16.00
CA GLY A 520 -40.72 -14.40 -16.98
C GLY A 520 -42.05 -15.00 -16.50
N ASP A 521 -43.11 -14.77 -17.29
CA ASP A 521 -44.49 -15.11 -16.92
C ASP A 521 -44.77 -16.60 -16.76
N SER A 522 -44.03 -17.47 -17.46
CA SER A 522 -44.19 -18.93 -17.32
C SER A 522 -43.85 -19.39 -15.90
N TRP A 523 -42.75 -18.89 -15.36
CA TRP A 523 -42.28 -19.21 -14.01
C TRP A 523 -43.29 -18.74 -12.96
N PHE A 524 -43.86 -17.53 -13.12
CA PHE A 524 -44.91 -17.05 -12.22
C PHE A 524 -46.17 -17.91 -12.27
N ARG A 525 -46.60 -18.36 -13.46
CA ARG A 525 -47.75 -19.26 -13.60
C ARG A 525 -47.50 -20.59 -12.89
N GLU A 526 -46.29 -21.14 -13.00
CA GLU A 526 -45.91 -22.38 -12.30
C GLU A 526 -45.99 -22.21 -10.78
N HIS A 527 -45.40 -21.15 -10.21
CA HIS A 527 -45.48 -20.89 -8.77
C HIS A 527 -46.91 -20.63 -8.28
N GLU A 528 -47.75 -19.98 -9.08
CA GLU A 528 -49.17 -19.80 -8.77
C GLU A 528 -49.91 -21.14 -8.76
N GLN A 529 -49.66 -22.01 -9.74
CA GLN A 529 -50.23 -23.36 -9.81
C GLN A 529 -49.75 -24.24 -8.64
N TYR A 530 -48.46 -24.21 -8.29
CA TYR A 530 -47.93 -24.96 -7.15
C TYR A 530 -48.59 -24.52 -5.84
N LYS A 531 -48.78 -23.20 -5.63
CA LYS A 531 -49.51 -22.69 -4.47
C LYS A 531 -50.92 -23.29 -4.38
N ASP A 532 -51.70 -23.23 -5.47
CA ASP A 532 -53.07 -23.74 -5.47
C ASP A 532 -53.13 -25.27 -5.34
N TYR A 533 -52.15 -25.99 -5.91
CA TYR A 533 -51.97 -27.43 -5.75
C TYR A 533 -51.74 -27.82 -4.28
N TYR A 534 -50.77 -27.21 -3.61
CA TYR A 534 -50.45 -27.49 -2.21
C TYR A 534 -51.59 -27.09 -1.26
N ALA A 535 -52.27 -25.96 -1.54
CA ALA A 535 -53.46 -25.56 -0.79
C ALA A 535 -54.58 -26.62 -0.88
N THR A 536 -54.81 -27.17 -2.08
CA THR A 536 -55.84 -28.19 -2.32
C THR A 536 -55.53 -29.50 -1.59
N ILE A 537 -54.27 -29.96 -1.66
CA ILE A 537 -53.83 -31.18 -0.94
C ILE A 537 -53.94 -30.98 0.56
N PHE A 538 -53.45 -29.85 1.06
CA PHE A 538 -53.56 -29.50 2.49
C PHE A 538 -55.03 -29.57 2.94
N LEU A 539 -55.95 -28.89 2.24
CA LEU A 539 -57.37 -28.87 2.61
C LEU A 539 -57.99 -30.27 2.57
N ARG A 540 -57.71 -31.06 1.53
CA ARG A 540 -58.21 -32.43 1.37
C ARG A 540 -57.74 -33.35 2.49
N ASP A 541 -56.44 -33.32 2.80
CA ASP A 541 -55.82 -34.29 3.69
C ASP A 541 -55.91 -33.91 5.17
N SER A 542 -56.28 -32.65 5.47
CA SER A 542 -56.58 -32.13 6.81
C SER A 542 -58.09 -31.95 7.06
N TRP A 543 -58.58 -30.70 7.02
CA TRP A 543 -59.93 -30.30 7.40
C TRP A 543 -61.02 -30.95 6.54
N GLY A 544 -60.71 -31.35 5.30
CA GLY A 544 -61.63 -32.05 4.39
C GLY A 544 -62.05 -33.45 4.87
N LYS A 545 -61.31 -34.09 5.78
CA LYS A 545 -61.69 -35.38 6.38
C LYS A 545 -62.73 -35.24 7.50
N LEU A 546 -62.76 -34.07 8.14
CA LEU A 546 -63.57 -33.82 9.33
C LEU A 546 -65.09 -33.98 9.11
N PRO A 547 -65.68 -33.48 7.99
CA PRO A 547 -67.09 -33.69 7.67
C PRO A 547 -67.50 -35.17 7.57
N GLY A 548 -66.58 -36.06 7.17
CA GLY A 548 -66.85 -37.50 7.01
C GLY A 548 -67.27 -38.20 8.32
N HIS A 549 -66.87 -37.66 9.47
CA HIS A 549 -67.30 -38.18 10.78
C HIS A 549 -68.79 -37.93 11.08
N LEU A 550 -69.41 -36.99 10.37
CA LEU A 550 -70.81 -36.57 10.52
C LEU A 550 -71.71 -37.10 9.39
N SER A 551 -71.47 -38.35 8.96
CA SER A 551 -72.32 -39.01 7.96
C SER A 551 -73.78 -39.12 8.42
N ARG A 552 -74.73 -39.09 7.47
CA ARG A 552 -76.16 -39.34 7.69
C ARG A 552 -76.52 -40.83 7.54
N GLU A 553 -75.62 -41.64 7.01
CA GLU A 553 -75.85 -43.07 6.75
C GLU A 553 -76.17 -43.81 8.06
N GLY A 554 -77.11 -44.75 8.04
CA GLY A 554 -77.54 -45.50 9.22
C GLY A 554 -78.42 -44.73 10.23
N LEU A 555 -78.65 -43.42 10.06
CA LEU A 555 -79.63 -42.65 10.85
C LEU A 555 -81.00 -42.54 10.15
N ILE A 556 -81.05 -42.81 8.84
CA ILE A 556 -82.26 -42.68 8.00
C ILE A 556 -83.20 -43.90 8.17
N LEU A 557 -82.66 -45.06 8.54
CA LEU A 557 -83.45 -46.24 8.93
C LEU A 557 -83.50 -46.31 10.45
N PHE A 558 -84.55 -45.75 11.06
CA PHE A 558 -84.82 -45.89 12.51
C PHE A 558 -85.26 -47.33 12.89
N SER A 559 -84.60 -48.37 12.36
CA SER A 559 -84.96 -49.77 12.61
C SER A 559 -84.71 -50.23 14.06
N GLY A 560 -84.01 -49.43 14.88
CA GLY A 560 -83.69 -49.75 16.28
C GLY A 560 -84.34 -48.87 17.36
N GLY A 561 -85.05 -47.78 17.01
CA GLY A 561 -85.65 -46.84 17.97
C GLY A 561 -84.78 -45.63 18.38
N ARG A 562 -85.35 -44.71 19.19
CA ARG A 562 -84.71 -43.42 19.56
C ARG A 562 -83.40 -43.57 20.35
N ALA A 563 -83.26 -44.63 21.16
CA ALA A 563 -82.07 -44.84 21.99
C ALA A 563 -80.83 -45.19 21.14
N THR A 564 -80.97 -46.08 20.16
CA THR A 564 -79.89 -46.50 19.25
C THR A 564 -79.45 -45.37 18.32
N ALA A 565 -80.40 -44.56 17.84
CA ALA A 565 -80.08 -43.35 17.08
C ALA A 565 -79.28 -42.35 17.94
N ARG A 566 -79.70 -42.14 19.19
CA ARG A 566 -79.00 -41.26 20.14
C ARG A 566 -77.57 -41.72 20.41
N ASP A 567 -77.34 -43.02 20.62
CA ASP A 567 -76.01 -43.56 20.88
C ASP A 567 -75.08 -43.46 19.65
N LEU A 568 -75.62 -43.64 18.44
CA LEU A 568 -74.89 -43.45 17.19
C LEU A 568 -74.49 -41.97 16.98
N VAL A 569 -75.40 -41.03 17.25
CA VAL A 569 -75.12 -39.58 17.20
C VAL A 569 -74.05 -39.20 18.21
N LYS A 570 -74.13 -39.69 19.45
CA LYS A 570 -73.08 -39.50 20.47
C LYS A 570 -71.72 -40.02 20.01
N LYS A 571 -71.67 -41.21 19.40
CA LYS A 571 -70.43 -41.77 18.86
C LYS A 571 -69.83 -40.91 17.75
N ARG A 572 -70.66 -40.43 16.81
CA ARG A 572 -70.22 -39.56 15.70
C ARG A 572 -69.72 -38.19 16.19
N LEU A 573 -70.46 -37.54 17.08
CA LEU A 573 -70.06 -36.26 17.68
C LEU A 573 -68.77 -36.42 18.50
N LYS A 574 -68.64 -37.51 19.25
CA LYS A 574 -67.39 -37.80 19.99
C LYS A 574 -66.21 -37.94 19.04
N ASN A 575 -66.33 -38.75 17.99
CA ASN A 575 -65.27 -38.93 16.99
C ASN A 575 -64.92 -37.61 16.28
N PHE A 576 -65.93 -36.79 15.94
CA PHE A 576 -65.72 -35.47 15.36
C PHE A 576 -64.97 -34.54 16.31
N ASN A 577 -65.39 -34.46 17.58
CA ASN A 577 -64.74 -33.59 18.57
C ASN A 577 -63.29 -34.02 18.82
N GLU A 578 -63.03 -35.32 18.94
CA GLU A 578 -61.66 -35.84 19.11
C GLU A 578 -60.78 -35.52 17.90
N ALA A 579 -61.27 -35.75 16.68
CA ALA A 579 -60.54 -35.43 15.44
C ALA A 579 -60.32 -33.92 15.26
N PHE A 580 -61.32 -33.09 15.62
CA PHE A 580 -61.22 -31.63 15.57
C PHE A 580 -60.18 -31.13 16.57
N ASP A 581 -60.25 -31.58 17.83
CA ASP A 581 -59.34 -31.17 18.90
C ASP A 581 -57.89 -31.52 18.56
N GLU A 582 -57.67 -32.73 18.05
CA GLU A 582 -56.35 -33.20 17.65
C GLU A 582 -55.79 -32.36 16.51
N MET A 583 -56.59 -32.10 15.47
CA MET A 583 -56.18 -31.30 14.32
C MET A 583 -55.97 -29.83 14.69
N TYR A 584 -56.88 -29.24 15.45
CA TYR A 584 -56.75 -27.86 15.93
C TYR A 584 -55.51 -27.69 16.81
N LYS A 585 -55.28 -28.61 17.76
CA LYS A 585 -54.08 -28.58 18.62
C LYS A 585 -52.80 -28.67 17.79
N ARG A 586 -52.78 -29.54 16.77
CA ARG A 586 -51.62 -29.74 15.90
C ARG A 586 -51.34 -28.54 15.00
N GLN A 587 -52.37 -27.96 14.40
CA GLN A 587 -52.23 -26.94 13.36
C GLN A 587 -52.27 -25.50 13.87
N SER A 588 -52.72 -25.27 15.10
CA SER A 588 -52.77 -23.93 15.72
C SER A 588 -51.40 -23.28 15.95
N CYS A 589 -50.31 -24.03 15.84
CA CYS A 589 -48.94 -23.49 15.91
C CYS A 589 -48.33 -23.16 14.54
N TRP A 590 -48.97 -23.54 13.44
CA TRP A 590 -48.48 -23.27 12.09
C TRP A 590 -48.78 -21.84 11.68
N VAL A 591 -48.00 -21.30 10.74
CA VAL A 591 -48.09 -19.90 10.33
C VAL A 591 -48.32 -19.80 8.83
N VAL A 592 -49.29 -18.97 8.43
CA VAL A 592 -49.45 -18.48 7.05
C VAL A 592 -49.18 -16.97 7.09
N PRO A 593 -47.97 -16.52 6.70
CA PRO A 593 -47.57 -15.13 6.89
C PRO A 593 -48.44 -14.14 6.13
N ASP A 594 -48.75 -14.47 4.87
CA ASP A 594 -49.55 -13.60 4.03
C ASP A 594 -51.02 -13.57 4.46
N ARG A 595 -51.53 -12.35 4.64
CA ARG A 595 -52.88 -12.12 5.13
C ARG A 595 -53.96 -12.61 4.16
N ALA A 596 -53.83 -12.30 2.87
CA ALA A 596 -54.86 -12.64 1.87
C ALA A 596 -54.92 -14.15 1.64
N LEU A 597 -53.76 -14.82 1.60
CA LEU A 597 -53.67 -16.26 1.51
C LEU A 597 -54.29 -16.93 2.76
N ARG A 598 -53.96 -16.43 3.95
CA ARG A 598 -54.51 -16.94 5.22
C ARG A 598 -56.02 -16.79 5.29
N GLU A 599 -56.55 -15.60 4.99
CA GLU A 599 -57.99 -15.33 5.02
C GLU A 599 -58.76 -16.25 4.05
N LYS A 600 -58.24 -16.41 2.82
CA LYS A 600 -58.82 -17.33 1.83
C LYS A 600 -58.82 -18.77 2.32
N LEU A 601 -57.71 -19.23 2.90
CA LEU A 601 -57.58 -20.60 3.41
C LEU A 601 -58.54 -20.86 4.58
N CYS A 602 -58.57 -19.97 5.57
CA CYS A 602 -59.49 -20.06 6.71
C CYS A 602 -60.95 -20.06 6.24
N GLN A 603 -61.30 -19.22 5.26
CA GLN A 603 -62.64 -19.19 4.67
C GLN A 603 -63.01 -20.53 4.03
N GLN A 604 -62.09 -21.15 3.28
CA GLN A 604 -62.31 -22.47 2.67
C GLN A 604 -62.50 -23.56 3.73
N ILE A 605 -61.74 -23.53 4.83
CA ILE A 605 -61.90 -24.46 5.95
C ILE A 605 -63.27 -24.28 6.61
N VAL A 606 -63.67 -23.04 6.88
CA VAL A 606 -64.98 -22.71 7.46
C VAL A 606 -66.11 -23.21 6.55
N GLN A 607 -66.02 -22.97 5.23
CA GLN A 607 -67.00 -23.41 4.25
C GLN A 607 -67.10 -24.94 4.15
N ALA A 608 -65.99 -25.66 4.34
CA ALA A 608 -65.99 -27.12 4.32
C ALA A 608 -66.59 -27.75 5.59
N VAL A 609 -66.31 -27.17 6.77
CA VAL A 609 -66.62 -27.80 8.06
C VAL A 609 -67.95 -27.30 8.66
N VAL A 610 -68.12 -25.97 8.73
CA VAL A 610 -69.20 -25.35 9.51
C VAL A 610 -70.60 -25.67 8.96
N PRO A 611 -70.88 -25.67 7.64
CA PRO A 611 -72.20 -26.03 7.13
C PRO A 611 -72.62 -27.46 7.47
N VAL A 612 -71.68 -28.41 7.39
CA VAL A 612 -71.95 -29.83 7.70
C VAL A 612 -72.22 -29.99 9.19
N TYR A 613 -71.41 -29.38 10.05
CA TYR A 613 -71.64 -29.39 11.50
C TYR A 613 -72.96 -28.72 11.89
N ARG A 614 -73.26 -27.53 11.34
CA ARG A 614 -74.51 -26.80 11.56
C ARG A 614 -75.73 -27.65 11.18
N SER A 615 -75.70 -28.26 9.99
CA SER A 615 -76.79 -29.14 9.54
C SER A 615 -76.95 -30.37 10.42
N TYR A 616 -75.84 -30.98 10.86
CA TYR A 616 -75.88 -32.15 11.73
C TYR A 616 -76.45 -31.81 13.12
N MET A 617 -76.01 -30.70 13.72
CA MET A 617 -76.49 -30.24 15.03
C MET A 617 -77.97 -29.81 14.99
N GLN A 618 -78.43 -29.17 13.91
CA GLN A 618 -79.85 -28.83 13.75
C GLN A 618 -80.75 -30.07 13.68
N ASN A 619 -80.31 -31.14 13.01
CA ASN A 619 -81.11 -32.35 12.82
C ASN A 619 -81.05 -33.32 14.01
N TYR A 620 -79.91 -33.41 14.71
CA TYR A 620 -79.65 -34.44 15.72
C TYR A 620 -79.23 -33.90 17.10
N GLY A 621 -78.89 -32.62 17.22
CA GLY A 621 -78.49 -31.96 18.48
C GLY A 621 -79.49 -32.13 19.62
N PRO A 622 -80.82 -31.94 19.39
CA PRO A 622 -81.83 -32.11 20.45
C PRO A 622 -81.85 -33.50 21.10
N LEU A 623 -81.39 -34.55 20.41
CA LEU A 623 -81.30 -35.91 20.95
C LEU A 623 -80.21 -36.07 22.02
N VAL A 624 -79.22 -35.18 22.02
CA VAL A 624 -78.02 -35.26 22.88
C VAL A 624 -78.01 -34.14 23.92
N GLU A 625 -78.68 -33.03 23.66
CA GLU A 625 -78.83 -31.88 24.58
C GLU A 625 -79.74 -32.18 25.79
N GLN A 626 -80.63 -33.17 25.70
CA GLN A 626 -81.52 -33.58 26.78
C GLN A 626 -80.84 -34.46 27.86
N ASP A 627 -79.55 -34.78 27.70
CA ASP A 627 -78.79 -35.67 28.58
C ASP A 627 -77.88 -34.87 29.54
N GLY A 628 -77.76 -35.26 30.80
CA GLY A 628 -76.88 -34.61 31.79
C GLY A 628 -75.39 -34.64 31.44
N SER A 629 -75.00 -35.41 30.41
CA SER A 629 -73.67 -35.49 29.81
C SER A 629 -73.50 -34.68 28.51
N SER A 630 -74.45 -33.79 28.18
CA SER A 630 -74.50 -33.00 26.94
C SER A 630 -73.20 -32.26 26.59
N SER A 631 -72.51 -31.69 27.59
CA SER A 631 -71.27 -30.92 27.41
C SER A 631 -70.11 -31.70 26.79
N LYS A 632 -70.14 -33.04 26.86
CA LYS A 632 -69.14 -33.93 26.27
C LYS A 632 -69.32 -34.12 24.76
N TYR A 633 -70.54 -33.95 24.26
CA TYR A 633 -70.92 -34.25 22.87
C TYR A 633 -71.24 -32.98 22.09
N ALA A 634 -72.00 -32.06 22.67
CA ALA A 634 -72.25 -30.71 22.13
C ALA A 634 -71.19 -29.72 22.65
N LYS A 635 -69.91 -30.02 22.40
CA LYS A 635 -68.76 -29.26 22.96
C LYS A 635 -68.61 -27.86 22.35
N TYR A 636 -69.01 -27.68 21.10
CA TYR A 636 -68.80 -26.46 20.33
C TYR A 636 -70.12 -25.86 19.86
N SER A 637 -70.30 -24.55 20.04
CA SER A 637 -71.35 -23.83 19.30
C SER A 637 -70.88 -23.61 17.86
N VAL A 638 -71.83 -23.44 16.93
CA VAL A 638 -71.51 -23.12 15.53
C VAL A 638 -70.65 -21.85 15.42
N GLN A 639 -70.96 -20.84 16.24
CA GLN A 639 -70.23 -19.56 16.28
C GLN A 639 -68.81 -19.73 16.85
N THR A 640 -68.66 -20.52 17.91
CA THR A 640 -67.35 -20.80 18.53
C THR A 640 -66.46 -21.58 17.55
N LEU A 641 -67.02 -22.57 16.86
CA LEU A 641 -66.29 -23.36 15.86
C LEU A 641 -65.81 -22.47 14.70
N GLU A 642 -66.68 -21.60 14.19
CA GLU A 642 -66.36 -20.64 13.13
C GLU A 642 -65.27 -19.65 13.56
N GLN A 643 -65.34 -19.12 14.79
CA GLN A 643 -64.32 -18.24 15.35
C GLN A 643 -62.97 -18.94 15.50
N MET A 644 -62.95 -20.16 16.04
CA MET A 644 -61.73 -20.95 16.19
C MET A 644 -61.06 -21.19 14.84
N LEU A 645 -61.81 -21.65 13.84
CA LEU A 645 -61.30 -21.89 12.49
C LEU A 645 -60.81 -20.61 11.80
N SER A 646 -61.52 -19.49 12.00
CA SER A 646 -61.14 -18.19 11.43
C SER A 646 -59.86 -17.62 12.05
N SER A 647 -59.51 -18.04 13.28
CA SER A 647 -58.32 -17.62 14.01
C SER A 647 -57.08 -18.49 13.77
N LEU A 648 -57.15 -19.50 12.90
CA LEU A 648 -56.03 -20.37 12.58
C LEU A 648 -54.90 -19.63 11.82
N PHE A 649 -53.69 -20.19 11.92
CA PHE A 649 -52.50 -19.76 11.17
C PHE A 649 -52.00 -18.34 11.40
N LEU A 650 -52.45 -17.70 12.49
CA LEU A 650 -51.99 -16.36 12.85
C LEU A 650 -50.49 -16.37 13.18
N PRO A 651 -49.73 -15.36 12.71
CA PRO A 651 -48.36 -15.16 13.17
C PRO A 651 -48.38 -14.91 14.68
N LYS A 652 -47.72 -15.77 15.46
CA LYS A 652 -47.53 -15.49 16.89
C LYS A 652 -46.48 -14.38 17.01
N PRO A 653 -46.68 -13.36 17.88
CA PRO A 653 -45.61 -12.41 18.20
C PRO A 653 -44.53 -13.18 18.97
N GLY A 654 -43.56 -13.72 18.23
CA GLY A 654 -42.37 -14.33 18.79
C GLY A 654 -41.56 -13.26 19.50
N ARG A 655 -41.24 -13.49 20.78
CA ARG A 655 -40.12 -12.86 21.46
C ARG A 655 -38.83 -13.23 20.71
N TYR A 656 -38.49 -12.49 19.67
CA TYR A 656 -37.08 -12.21 19.42
C TYR A 656 -36.57 -11.46 20.65
N ALA A 657 -35.40 -11.82 21.17
CA ALA A 657 -34.84 -11.24 22.38
C ALA A 657 -34.97 -9.71 22.34
N SER A 658 -35.85 -9.19 23.20
CA SER A 658 -35.99 -7.77 23.46
C SER A 658 -34.71 -7.31 24.16
N PHE A 659 -33.70 -6.90 23.40
CA PHE A 659 -32.76 -5.90 23.90
C PHE A 659 -33.49 -4.56 23.89
N LYS A 660 -33.67 -4.01 25.09
CA LYS A 660 -34.39 -2.76 25.36
C LYS A 660 -33.83 -1.60 24.54
N GLY A 661 -34.47 -1.25 23.44
CA GLY A 661 -34.46 0.09 22.88
C GLY A 661 -35.62 0.88 23.49
N ARG A 662 -35.33 2.00 24.15
CA ARG A 662 -36.33 2.91 24.73
C ARG A 662 -37.42 3.26 23.71
N GLN A 663 -38.68 3.18 24.15
CA GLN A 663 -39.80 3.79 23.44
C GLN A 663 -39.53 5.30 23.24
N LEU A 664 -39.63 5.77 22.01
CA LEU A 664 -39.96 7.17 21.74
C LEU A 664 -41.40 7.20 21.23
N SER A 665 -42.28 7.81 22.03
CA SER A 665 -43.69 8.02 21.74
C SER A 665 -43.90 9.04 20.62
N ASP A 666 -44.82 8.71 19.73
CA ASP A 666 -45.81 9.57 19.07
C ASP A 666 -45.36 10.94 18.54
N LYS A 667 -45.00 10.96 17.24
CA LYS A 667 -45.59 11.84 16.20
C LYS A 667 -44.90 11.58 14.85
N ILE A 668 -45.55 10.83 13.97
CA ILE A 668 -45.21 10.73 12.54
C ILE A 668 -46.49 10.85 11.73
N GLU A 669 -46.67 11.99 11.07
CA GLU A 669 -47.15 12.00 9.70
C GLU A 669 -46.07 12.71 8.88
N ASN A 670 -45.72 12.12 7.73
CA ASN A 670 -44.66 12.44 6.78
C ASN A 670 -43.25 11.86 7.09
N GLY A 671 -43.03 10.64 6.61
CA GLY A 671 -41.70 10.00 6.60
C GLY A 671 -41.69 8.52 6.19
N ILE A 672 -42.45 8.13 5.16
CA ILE A 672 -42.62 6.70 4.78
C ILE A 672 -41.44 6.15 3.93
N ALA A 673 -40.53 7.01 3.44
CA ALA A 673 -39.40 6.58 2.60
C ALA A 673 -38.15 6.12 3.41
N ASP A 674 -37.87 6.73 4.57
CA ASP A 674 -36.66 6.40 5.35
C ASP A 674 -36.81 5.18 6.26
N LEU A 675 -38.03 4.79 6.62
CA LEU A 675 -38.25 3.66 7.52
C LEU A 675 -37.90 2.30 6.87
N ARG A 676 -38.01 2.18 5.54
CA ARG A 676 -37.65 0.95 4.80
C ARG A 676 -36.14 0.73 4.65
N ARG A 677 -35.32 1.79 4.64
CA ARG A 677 -33.85 1.67 4.60
C ARG A 677 -33.30 1.12 5.92
N THR A 678 -33.86 1.58 7.03
CA THR A 678 -33.39 1.23 8.38
C THR A 678 -33.78 -0.20 8.79
N THR A 679 -34.92 -0.73 8.33
CA THR A 679 -35.30 -2.12 8.59
C THR A 679 -34.44 -3.12 7.81
N SER A 680 -33.93 -2.74 6.63
CA SER A 680 -33.04 -3.58 5.83
C SER A 680 -31.68 -3.78 6.50
N ALA A 681 -31.11 -2.73 7.11
CA ALA A 681 -29.84 -2.80 7.85
C ALA A 681 -29.93 -3.71 9.09
N VAL A 682 -31.01 -3.59 9.88
CA VAL A 682 -31.23 -4.41 11.10
C VAL A 682 -31.48 -5.88 10.74
N VAL A 683 -32.16 -6.16 9.62
CA VAL A 683 -32.43 -7.53 9.15
C VAL A 683 -31.19 -8.18 8.51
N LEU A 684 -30.32 -7.40 7.87
CA LEU A 684 -29.02 -7.87 7.35
C LEU A 684 -27.98 -8.09 8.46
N CYS A 685 -27.99 -7.30 9.55
CA CYS A 685 -27.16 -7.57 10.74
C CYS A 685 -27.47 -8.96 11.35
N ASN A 686 -28.73 -9.39 11.32
CA ASN A 686 -29.11 -10.73 11.80
C ASN A 686 -28.59 -11.85 10.87
N LEU A 687 -28.45 -11.58 9.57
CA LEU A 687 -27.77 -12.50 8.63
C LEU A 687 -26.28 -12.59 8.95
N VAL A 688 -25.64 -11.47 9.32
CA VAL A 688 -24.23 -11.43 9.76
C VAL A 688 -24.05 -12.20 11.05
N GLU A 689 -24.93 -12.08 12.05
CA GLU A 689 -24.80 -12.88 13.28
C GLU A 689 -25.01 -14.38 13.02
N VAL A 690 -25.97 -14.77 12.18
CA VAL A 690 -26.20 -16.20 11.84
C VAL A 690 -25.07 -16.77 11.00
N LEU A 691 -24.51 -15.99 10.06
CA LEU A 691 -23.38 -16.40 9.22
C LEU A 691 -22.05 -16.36 9.98
N ASP A 692 -21.77 -15.33 10.79
CA ASP A 692 -20.54 -15.20 11.60
C ASP A 692 -20.49 -16.25 12.72
N THR A 693 -21.62 -16.51 13.40
CA THR A 693 -21.70 -17.55 14.45
C THR A 693 -21.52 -18.94 13.86
N ARG A 694 -22.01 -19.21 12.63
CA ARG A 694 -21.80 -20.50 11.95
C ARG A 694 -20.48 -20.61 11.20
N PHE A 695 -19.88 -19.51 10.75
CA PHE A 695 -18.53 -19.50 10.19
C PHE A 695 -17.51 -19.78 11.30
N LYS A 696 -17.70 -19.19 12.50
CA LYS A 696 -16.95 -19.51 13.72
C LYS A 696 -17.22 -20.95 14.21
N ALA A 697 -18.49 -21.41 14.17
CA ALA A 697 -18.81 -22.79 14.51
C ALA A 697 -18.25 -23.80 13.51
N ARG A 698 -18.06 -23.44 12.23
CA ARG A 698 -17.47 -24.32 11.21
C ARG A 698 -15.95 -24.36 11.29
N ILE A 699 -15.30 -23.28 11.73
CA ILE A 699 -13.89 -23.35 12.15
C ILE A 699 -13.75 -24.30 13.36
N GLY A 700 -14.71 -24.29 14.30
CA GLY A 700 -14.73 -25.25 15.42
C GLY A 700 -15.23 -26.67 15.11
N LEU A 701 -16.08 -26.88 14.08
CA LEU A 701 -16.61 -28.20 13.69
C LEU A 701 -15.71 -28.95 12.71
N VAL A 702 -14.87 -28.23 11.94
CA VAL A 702 -13.84 -28.88 11.12
C VAL A 702 -12.80 -29.60 12.00
N GLU A 703 -12.60 -29.16 13.25
CA GLU A 703 -11.80 -29.90 14.25
C GLU A 703 -12.50 -31.16 14.81
N SER A 704 -13.82 -31.31 14.64
CA SER A 704 -14.59 -32.42 15.21
C SER A 704 -15.05 -33.49 14.19
N ILE A 705 -15.11 -33.17 12.90
CA ILE A 705 -15.59 -34.12 11.87
C ILE A 705 -14.50 -35.15 11.47
N ASP A 706 -13.24 -34.95 11.87
CA ASP A 706 -12.14 -35.88 11.55
C ASP A 706 -12.21 -37.24 12.27
N ASN A 707 -13.24 -37.50 13.09
CA ASN A 707 -13.34 -38.71 13.93
C ASN A 707 -14.56 -39.61 13.68
N THR A 708 -15.22 -39.60 12.52
CA THR A 708 -16.29 -40.59 12.23
C THR A 708 -16.07 -41.38 10.93
N GLU A 709 -15.95 -42.70 11.10
CA GLU A 709 -15.58 -43.73 10.14
C GLU A 709 -16.45 -43.73 8.87
N ILE A 710 -15.81 -43.73 7.69
CA ILE A 710 -16.43 -44.20 6.45
C ILE A 710 -16.06 -45.67 6.24
N ARG A 711 -17.01 -46.52 6.62
CA ARG A 711 -17.04 -47.97 6.39
C ARG A 711 -17.29 -48.23 4.90
N MET A 712 -16.25 -48.57 4.13
CA MET A 712 -16.42 -49.02 2.74
C MET A 712 -16.76 -50.51 2.70
N SER A 713 -17.99 -50.80 2.28
CA SER A 713 -18.49 -52.15 2.01
C SER A 713 -17.74 -52.80 0.85
N ARG A 714 -17.32 -54.05 1.07
CA ARG A 714 -16.79 -54.99 0.08
C ARG A 714 -17.84 -55.32 -0.99
N GLY A 715 -17.44 -55.24 -2.26
CA GLY A 715 -18.12 -55.85 -3.40
C GLY A 715 -17.09 -56.18 -4.47
N SER A 716 -16.74 -57.47 -4.58
CA SER A 716 -15.80 -58.08 -5.52
C SER A 716 -16.40 -58.23 -6.92
N GLY A 717 -15.60 -58.07 -7.97
CA GLY A 717 -15.93 -58.54 -9.32
C GLY A 717 -15.06 -57.92 -10.42
N GLN A 718 -14.36 -58.77 -11.14
CA GLN A 718 -13.34 -58.48 -12.16
C GLN A 718 -13.87 -57.83 -13.46
N ASP A 719 -12.88 -57.26 -14.17
CA ASP A 719 -12.71 -57.23 -15.64
C ASP A 719 -13.09 -55.98 -16.47
N ARG A 720 -12.03 -55.48 -17.12
CA ARG A 720 -11.87 -54.85 -18.46
C ARG A 720 -11.72 -53.34 -18.58
N GLU A 721 -10.51 -53.00 -19.05
CA GLU A 721 -10.09 -51.77 -19.72
C GLU A 721 -11.05 -51.33 -20.85
N ARG A 722 -11.42 -50.05 -20.87
CA ARG A 722 -10.95 -49.07 -21.88
C ARG A 722 -11.66 -47.72 -21.72
N ASP A 723 -10.88 -46.68 -21.93
CA ASP A 723 -11.26 -45.30 -22.25
C ASP A 723 -12.27 -44.59 -21.35
N GLY A 724 -11.72 -43.89 -20.37
CA GLY A 724 -12.39 -42.81 -19.66
C GLY A 724 -11.37 -41.93 -18.97
N LYS A 725 -10.80 -40.95 -19.69
CA LYS A 725 -10.08 -39.82 -19.08
C LYS A 725 -11.06 -39.08 -18.16
N LEU A 726 -11.09 -39.47 -16.88
CA LEU A 726 -11.71 -38.70 -15.81
C LEU A 726 -10.89 -37.41 -15.62
N LYS A 727 -11.36 -36.34 -16.26
CA LYS A 727 -10.97 -34.96 -15.98
C LYS A 727 -11.46 -34.56 -14.59
N TYR A 728 -10.70 -34.90 -13.55
CA TYR A 728 -10.86 -34.33 -12.21
C TYR A 728 -9.49 -34.03 -11.54
N PRO A 729 -8.65 -33.13 -12.08
CA PRO A 729 -7.66 -32.43 -11.22
C PRO A 729 -7.88 -30.91 -11.07
N SER A 730 -8.61 -30.21 -11.94
CA SER A 730 -8.52 -28.74 -11.99
C SER A 730 -9.25 -27.99 -10.87
N LEU A 731 -10.31 -28.54 -10.26
CA LEU A 731 -11.04 -27.86 -9.18
C LEU A 731 -10.41 -28.03 -7.79
N PHE A 732 -9.56 -29.05 -7.62
CA PHE A 732 -8.86 -29.30 -6.35
C PHE A 732 -7.51 -28.58 -6.31
N GLU A 733 -6.83 -28.46 -7.46
CA GLU A 733 -5.66 -27.59 -7.66
C GLU A 733 -6.00 -26.12 -7.36
N GLU A 734 -7.20 -25.66 -7.78
CA GLU A 734 -7.65 -24.28 -7.55
C GLU A 734 -8.00 -24.00 -6.07
N PHE A 735 -8.36 -25.03 -5.31
CA PHE A 735 -8.79 -24.90 -3.91
C PHE A 735 -7.61 -24.80 -2.92
N ILE A 736 -6.49 -25.47 -3.23
CA ILE A 736 -5.24 -25.38 -2.44
C ILE A 736 -4.55 -24.02 -2.69
N LEU A 737 -4.44 -23.59 -3.96
CA LEU A 737 -3.76 -22.35 -4.34
C LEU A 737 -4.51 -21.07 -3.90
N LYS A 738 -5.85 -21.04 -3.94
CA LYS A 738 -6.61 -19.82 -3.59
C LYS A 738 -6.72 -19.57 -2.09
N LYS A 739 -6.66 -20.60 -1.23
CA LYS A 739 -6.65 -20.41 0.24
C LYS A 739 -5.25 -20.13 0.81
N GLN A 740 -4.19 -20.51 0.12
CA GLN A 740 -2.81 -20.18 0.53
C GLN A 740 -2.45 -18.70 0.35
N LEU A 741 -3.23 -17.92 -0.41
CA LEU A 741 -2.93 -16.51 -0.69
C LEU A 741 -3.43 -15.49 0.35
N VAL A 742 -4.20 -15.90 1.35
CA VAL A 742 -4.79 -14.96 2.34
C VAL A 742 -3.88 -14.76 3.57
N ALA A 743 -2.83 -15.56 3.74
CA ALA A 743 -1.97 -15.54 4.92
C ALA A 743 -0.50 -15.12 4.67
N SER A 744 -0.24 -14.20 3.74
CA SER A 744 1.08 -13.51 3.64
C SER A 744 1.00 -11.97 3.53
N LEU A 745 -0.19 -11.38 3.75
CA LEU A 745 -0.43 -9.95 3.51
C LEU A 745 0.06 -8.99 4.61
N VAL A 746 0.78 -9.47 5.63
CA VAL A 746 1.44 -8.62 6.63
C VAL A 746 2.74 -9.30 7.04
N CYS A 747 3.90 -8.93 6.48
CA CYS A 747 5.16 -8.85 7.25
C CYS A 747 6.47 -8.48 6.51
N CYS A 748 6.51 -8.14 5.22
CA CYS A 748 7.81 -7.71 4.62
C CYS A 748 8.37 -6.36 5.11
N LYS A 749 7.81 -5.74 6.17
CA LYS A 749 8.35 -4.50 6.76
C LYS A 749 8.68 -4.54 8.25
N ILE A 750 8.42 -5.63 8.99
CA ILE A 750 8.64 -5.66 10.45
C ILE A 750 9.29 -6.97 10.93
N VAL A 751 10.40 -7.39 10.33
CA VAL A 751 11.30 -8.36 10.99
C VAL A 751 12.35 -7.56 11.78
N ARG A 752 12.20 -7.53 13.11
CA ARG A 752 13.23 -7.05 14.05
C ARG A 752 14.35 -8.11 14.13
N PHE A 753 15.56 -7.75 14.57
CA PHE A 753 16.72 -8.67 14.67
C PHE A 753 16.54 -9.89 15.62
N PHE A 754 15.34 -10.16 16.14
CA PHE A 754 15.09 -11.18 17.16
C PHE A 754 14.23 -12.34 16.62
N GLY A 755 14.86 -13.49 16.42
CA GLY A 755 14.24 -14.81 16.19
C GLY A 755 13.55 -15.02 14.83
N PRO A 756 13.28 -16.28 14.43
CA PRO A 756 12.44 -16.59 13.29
C PRO A 756 10.98 -16.20 13.56
N VAL A 757 10.35 -15.48 12.63
CA VAL A 757 8.96 -15.04 12.70
C VAL A 757 8.13 -15.91 11.76
N ALA A 758 7.09 -16.56 12.28
CA ALA A 758 6.13 -17.30 11.48
C ALA A 758 5.26 -16.32 10.67
N VAL A 759 5.33 -16.40 9.34
CA VAL A 759 4.58 -15.54 8.41
C VAL A 759 3.26 -16.18 7.99
N GLY A 760 3.21 -17.51 7.89
CA GLY A 760 2.00 -18.25 7.58
C GLY A 760 2.13 -19.74 7.84
N SER A 761 1.00 -20.43 8.00
CA SER A 761 0.94 -21.88 8.21
C SER A 761 -0.30 -22.49 7.52
N TRP A 762 -0.15 -23.63 6.88
CA TRP A 762 -1.22 -24.35 6.19
C TRP A 762 -0.97 -25.86 6.23
N TYR A 763 -1.95 -26.65 5.77
CA TYR A 763 -1.82 -28.11 5.68
C TYR A 763 -1.68 -28.56 4.22
N CYS A 764 -0.76 -29.50 3.99
CA CYS A 764 -0.52 -30.14 2.70
C CYS A 764 -1.06 -31.59 2.76
N PRO A 765 -2.05 -31.97 1.93
CA PRO A 765 -2.52 -33.34 1.85
C PRO A 765 -1.41 -34.32 1.44
N PHE A 766 -1.45 -35.55 1.97
CA PHE A 766 -0.44 -36.58 1.69
C PHE A 766 -0.28 -36.90 0.18
N MET A 767 -1.26 -36.61 -0.68
CA MET A 767 -1.15 -36.86 -2.13
C MET A 767 -0.08 -35.98 -2.82
N PHE A 768 0.31 -34.86 -2.21
CA PHE A 768 1.31 -33.93 -2.75
C PHE A 768 2.70 -34.10 -2.11
N ILE A 769 2.83 -35.02 -1.15
CA ILE A 769 4.07 -35.30 -0.43
C ILE A 769 4.30 -36.80 -0.53
N LYS A 770 5.48 -37.25 -0.98
CA LYS A 770 5.80 -38.68 -1.04
C LYS A 770 6.88 -38.99 -0.01
N GLU A 771 6.46 -39.67 1.06
CA GLU A 771 7.32 -40.03 2.17
C GLU A 771 7.20 -41.54 2.45
N GLY A 772 8.08 -42.33 1.84
CA GLY A 772 8.07 -43.79 1.98
C GLY A 772 6.92 -44.45 1.20
N LYS A 773 6.46 -45.63 1.67
CA LYS A 773 5.37 -46.37 1.04
C LYS A 773 4.02 -45.76 1.42
N LEU A 774 3.11 -45.64 0.44
CA LEU A 774 1.79 -45.01 0.61
C LEU A 774 0.98 -45.54 1.81
N LYS A 775 1.08 -46.86 2.09
CA LYS A 775 0.39 -47.49 3.23
C LYS A 775 0.93 -47.02 4.58
N ASP A 776 2.24 -46.83 4.67
CA ASP A 776 2.92 -46.39 5.90
C ASP A 776 2.75 -44.87 6.06
N GLN A 777 2.75 -44.12 4.95
CA GLN A 777 2.50 -42.69 4.95
C GLN A 777 1.08 -42.36 5.44
N MET A 778 0.06 -43.07 4.93
CA MET A 778 -1.34 -42.86 5.33
C MET A 778 -1.62 -43.22 6.79
N SER A 779 -0.84 -44.14 7.39
CA SER A 779 -0.96 -44.48 8.80
C SER A 779 -0.25 -43.47 9.72
N ILE A 780 0.78 -42.78 9.22
CA ILE A 780 1.57 -41.78 9.97
C ILE A 780 0.96 -40.37 9.86
N SER A 781 0.59 -39.90 8.67
CA SER A 781 0.01 -38.57 8.46
C SER A 781 -0.77 -38.46 7.16
N ARG A 782 -2.08 -38.18 7.27
CA ARG A 782 -2.94 -37.86 6.11
C ARG A 782 -2.75 -36.43 5.61
N TYR A 783 -2.26 -35.56 6.49
CA TYR A 783 -1.92 -34.17 6.21
C TYR A 783 -0.55 -33.88 6.79
N TYR A 784 0.13 -32.89 6.25
CA TYR A 784 1.39 -32.38 6.76
C TYR A 784 1.21 -30.90 7.06
N GLY A 785 1.79 -30.43 8.16
CA GLY A 785 1.89 -29.00 8.43
C GLY A 785 2.97 -28.38 7.54
N MET A 786 2.67 -27.23 6.96
CA MET A 786 3.65 -26.38 6.28
C MET A 786 3.64 -25.01 6.92
N LYS A 787 4.81 -24.46 7.18
CA LYS A 787 4.98 -23.15 7.82
C LYS A 787 6.03 -22.34 7.06
N LEU A 788 5.71 -21.08 6.76
CA LEU A 788 6.66 -20.11 6.22
C LEU A 788 7.19 -19.25 7.36
N GLU A 789 8.51 -19.18 7.51
CA GLU A 789 9.20 -18.38 8.52
C GLU A 789 10.15 -17.38 7.86
N GLN A 790 10.23 -16.16 8.40
CA GLN A 790 11.21 -15.15 8.00
C GLN A 790 12.21 -14.91 9.12
N ARG A 791 13.49 -14.80 8.78
CA ARG A 791 14.57 -14.49 9.74
C ARG A 791 15.73 -13.75 9.09
N TRP A 792 16.51 -13.04 9.91
CA TRP A 792 17.80 -12.48 9.50
C TRP A 792 18.91 -13.47 9.86
N GLU A 793 19.65 -13.95 8.86
CA GLU A 793 20.79 -14.86 9.03
C GLU A 793 22.09 -14.08 8.84
N GLN A 794 23.03 -14.23 9.77
CA GLN A 794 24.32 -13.53 9.69
C GLN A 794 25.19 -14.17 8.61
N ILE A 795 25.60 -13.38 7.62
CA ILE A 795 26.47 -13.82 6.51
C ILE A 795 27.90 -13.33 6.68
N PHE A 796 28.14 -12.31 7.51
CA PHE A 796 29.48 -11.79 7.79
C PHE A 796 29.54 -11.18 9.18
N ALA A 797 30.72 -11.29 9.82
CA ALA A 797 31.01 -10.69 11.11
C ALA A 797 32.43 -10.11 11.08
N SER A 798 32.63 -8.97 11.72
CA SER A 798 33.96 -8.38 11.94
C SER A 798 34.02 -7.79 13.35
N GLU A 799 35.16 -7.94 14.01
CA GLU A 799 35.44 -7.35 15.32
C GLU A 799 36.62 -6.39 15.17
N TYR A 800 36.60 -5.30 15.92
CA TYR A 800 37.57 -4.21 15.77
C TYR A 800 39.01 -4.66 16.04
N ASN A 801 39.84 -4.65 15.01
CA ASN A 801 41.30 -4.69 15.12
C ASN A 801 41.83 -3.28 14.82
N SER A 802 42.79 -2.82 15.61
CA SER A 802 43.29 -1.44 15.72
C SER A 802 43.96 -0.85 14.47
N SER A 803 43.64 -1.33 13.27
CA SER A 803 44.28 -0.95 12.01
C SER A 803 43.33 -0.62 10.85
N ASP A 804 42.01 -0.85 10.94
CA ASP A 804 41.10 -0.55 9.83
C ASP A 804 40.06 0.51 10.22
N GLY A 805 39.99 1.56 9.39
CA GLY A 805 39.29 2.81 9.65
C GLY A 805 37.76 2.70 9.72
N HIS A 806 37.08 3.81 9.46
CA HIS A 806 35.62 3.95 9.53
C HIS A 806 34.81 3.08 8.55
N SER A 807 35.40 2.06 7.92
CA SER A 807 34.78 1.22 6.89
C SER A 807 35.11 -0.26 7.05
N VAL A 808 34.12 -1.14 6.86
CA VAL A 808 34.27 -2.60 6.81
C VAL A 808 33.94 -3.11 5.41
N VAL A 809 34.84 -3.92 4.83
CA VAL A 809 34.61 -4.59 3.54
C VAL A 809 34.00 -5.96 3.80
N VAL A 810 32.72 -6.12 3.44
CA VAL A 810 31.99 -7.39 3.45
C VAL A 810 32.30 -8.16 2.18
N ASN A 811 32.80 -9.39 2.32
CA ASN A 811 32.98 -10.34 1.22
C ASN A 811 32.53 -11.72 1.70
N ALA A 812 31.28 -12.09 1.42
CA ALA A 812 30.67 -13.33 1.88
C ALA A 812 30.04 -14.12 0.72
N VAL A 813 30.31 -15.42 0.65
CA VAL A 813 29.66 -16.33 -0.31
C VAL A 813 28.38 -16.87 0.32
N VAL A 814 27.24 -16.71 -0.37
CA VAL A 814 25.91 -17.08 0.12
C VAL A 814 25.25 -18.04 -0.86
N GLN A 815 24.87 -19.23 -0.37
CA GLN A 815 24.01 -20.15 -1.10
C GLN A 815 22.57 -19.63 -1.12
N ARG A 816 21.99 -19.48 -2.33
CA ARG A 816 20.66 -18.87 -2.52
C ARG A 816 19.52 -19.76 -2.06
N GLU A 817 19.70 -21.05 -2.22
CA GLU A 817 18.76 -22.12 -1.88
C GLU A 817 19.49 -23.15 -1.03
N THR A 818 18.94 -23.47 0.14
CA THR A 818 19.45 -24.58 0.95
C THR A 818 18.29 -25.44 1.41
N VAL A 819 18.39 -26.76 1.18
CA VAL A 819 17.34 -27.71 1.57
C VAL A 819 17.89 -28.70 2.58
N ALA A 820 17.08 -29.06 3.56
CA ALA A 820 17.39 -30.14 4.49
C ALA A 820 16.20 -31.08 4.65
N VAL A 821 16.46 -32.39 4.65
CA VAL A 821 15.47 -33.44 4.92
C VAL A 821 15.75 -34.02 6.30
N ALA A 822 14.75 -34.02 7.18
CA ALA A 822 14.89 -34.43 8.59
C ALA A 822 16.07 -33.73 9.31
N GLY A 823 16.34 -32.46 8.97
CA GLY A 823 17.41 -31.66 9.56
C GLY A 823 18.82 -31.91 9.00
N ARG A 824 18.97 -32.73 7.96
CA ARG A 824 20.25 -32.97 7.27
C ARG A 824 20.24 -32.37 5.88
N GLU A 825 21.35 -31.78 5.45
CA GLU A 825 21.48 -31.18 4.13
C GLU A 825 21.08 -32.19 3.04
N ALA A 826 20.31 -31.69 2.07
CA ALA A 826 19.73 -32.47 1.01
C ALA A 826 19.82 -31.68 -0.30
N ALA A 827 20.04 -32.41 -1.40
CA ALA A 827 20.05 -31.82 -2.73
C ALA A 827 18.78 -32.24 -3.50
N PRO A 828 18.25 -31.37 -4.37
CA PRO A 828 17.22 -31.76 -5.32
C PRO A 828 17.80 -32.74 -6.35
N ASP A 829 17.14 -33.88 -6.55
CA ASP A 829 17.51 -34.88 -7.56
C ASP A 829 17.00 -34.42 -8.95
N SER A 830 17.69 -33.42 -9.53
CA SER A 830 17.28 -32.73 -10.76
C SER A 830 17.25 -33.61 -12.02
N ARG A 831 17.71 -34.87 -11.92
CA ARG A 831 17.71 -35.83 -13.05
C ARG A 831 16.49 -36.76 -13.09
N ASN A 832 15.54 -36.67 -12.15
CA ASN A 832 14.34 -37.53 -12.11
C ASN A 832 13.09 -36.78 -11.60
N THR A 833 12.51 -35.88 -12.41
CA THR A 833 11.10 -35.48 -12.29
C THR A 833 10.23 -36.52 -13.00
N VAL A 834 10.01 -37.66 -12.37
CA VAL A 834 9.08 -38.68 -12.88
C VAL A 834 7.73 -38.46 -12.19
N ASP A 835 6.66 -38.32 -12.98
CA ASP A 835 5.28 -38.26 -12.49
C ASP A 835 4.90 -37.02 -11.65
N GLY A 836 5.42 -35.84 -12.01
CA GLY A 836 5.01 -34.57 -11.38
C GLY A 836 5.58 -34.30 -9.98
N VAL A 837 6.58 -35.07 -9.52
CA VAL A 837 7.15 -34.96 -8.17
C VAL A 837 8.66 -34.68 -8.23
N MET A 838 9.13 -33.71 -7.43
CA MET A 838 10.54 -33.39 -7.20
C MET A 838 11.03 -34.07 -5.93
N TRP A 839 12.12 -34.84 -6.02
CA TRP A 839 12.70 -35.58 -4.90
C TRP A 839 13.89 -34.86 -4.27
N PHE A 840 13.90 -34.81 -2.94
CA PHE A 840 15.00 -34.30 -2.13
C PHE A 840 15.64 -35.47 -1.39
N ARG A 841 16.96 -35.66 -1.54
CA ARG A 841 17.69 -36.77 -0.93
C ARG A 841 18.80 -36.23 -0.05
N SER A 842 18.80 -36.66 1.22
CA SER A 842 19.93 -36.42 2.11
C SER A 842 20.93 -37.59 2.03
N SER A 843 22.23 -37.27 1.95
CA SER A 843 23.31 -38.27 2.00
C SER A 843 23.49 -38.77 3.43
N GLY A 844 23.25 -40.06 3.67
CA GLY A 844 23.59 -40.72 4.93
C GLY A 844 24.84 -41.56 4.78
N ASP A 845 25.76 -41.47 5.74
CA ASP A 845 26.79 -42.50 5.92
C ASP A 845 26.09 -43.78 6.38
N VAL A 846 26.27 -44.84 5.58
CA VAL A 846 25.83 -46.21 5.84
C VAL A 846 24.29 -46.42 5.76
N GLY A 847 23.80 -46.65 4.53
CA GLY A 847 22.68 -47.56 4.30
C GLY A 847 21.25 -47.08 4.58
N GLY A 848 20.98 -45.77 4.60
CA GLY A 848 19.61 -45.26 4.76
C GLY A 848 19.46 -43.77 4.50
N GLY A 849 19.67 -43.32 3.25
CA GLY A 849 19.34 -41.94 2.87
C GLY A 849 17.83 -41.71 2.98
N THR A 850 17.43 -40.67 3.71
CA THR A 850 16.01 -40.27 3.80
C THR A 850 15.68 -39.40 2.59
N SER A 851 14.62 -39.77 1.87
CA SER A 851 14.15 -39.02 0.70
C SER A 851 12.69 -38.60 0.85
N VAL A 852 12.41 -37.35 0.50
CA VAL A 852 11.05 -36.81 0.50
C VAL A 852 10.77 -36.28 -0.91
N GLY A 853 9.63 -36.65 -1.46
CA GLY A 853 9.13 -36.10 -2.72
C GLY A 853 8.10 -35.01 -2.44
N LEU A 854 8.19 -33.87 -3.12
CA LEU A 854 7.14 -32.85 -3.14
C LEU A 854 6.58 -32.76 -4.55
N SER A 855 5.27 -32.62 -4.69
CA SER A 855 4.67 -32.35 -6.00
C SER A 855 5.19 -31.03 -6.56
N LEU A 856 5.29 -30.96 -7.88
CA LEU A 856 5.78 -29.77 -8.59
C LEU A 856 4.94 -28.53 -8.24
N GLU A 857 3.64 -28.69 -8.01
CA GLU A 857 2.75 -27.59 -7.62
C GLU A 857 3.13 -26.98 -6.26
N ILE A 858 3.55 -27.81 -5.29
CA ILE A 858 4.05 -27.32 -4.00
C ILE A 858 5.39 -26.60 -4.19
N VAL A 859 6.29 -27.16 -4.99
CA VAL A 859 7.62 -26.58 -5.20
C VAL A 859 7.55 -25.27 -5.97
N GLU A 860 6.74 -25.21 -7.03
CA GLU A 860 6.49 -23.99 -7.80
C GLU A 860 5.78 -22.93 -6.95
N GLY A 861 4.84 -23.33 -6.09
CA GLY A 861 4.21 -22.43 -5.12
C GLY A 861 5.20 -21.83 -4.12
N MET A 862 6.15 -22.63 -3.60
CA MET A 862 7.22 -22.13 -2.72
C MET A 862 8.13 -21.14 -3.43
N LYS A 863 8.56 -21.47 -4.66
CA LYS A 863 9.44 -20.60 -5.47
C LYS A 863 8.76 -19.30 -5.84
N TRP A 864 7.53 -19.36 -6.31
CA TRP A 864 6.75 -18.17 -6.64
C TRP A 864 6.57 -17.25 -5.44
N GLU A 865 6.43 -17.80 -4.23
CA GLU A 865 6.32 -16.98 -3.03
C GLU A 865 7.63 -16.31 -2.63
N GLY A 866 8.76 -17.00 -2.78
CA GLY A 866 10.08 -16.38 -2.68
C GLY A 866 10.25 -15.24 -3.69
N GLU A 867 9.88 -15.47 -4.96
CA GLU A 867 9.96 -14.45 -6.03
C GLU A 867 9.09 -13.24 -5.75
N ARG A 868 7.88 -13.46 -5.24
CA ARG A 868 6.98 -12.39 -4.80
C ARG A 868 7.60 -11.56 -3.67
N GLY A 869 8.38 -12.19 -2.80
CA GLY A 869 9.17 -11.54 -1.73
C GLY A 869 10.40 -10.76 -2.23
N GLY A 870 10.67 -10.78 -3.55
CA GLY A 870 11.80 -10.13 -4.19
C GLY A 870 12.97 -11.06 -4.51
N TRP A 871 12.91 -12.34 -4.12
CA TRP A 871 13.96 -13.31 -4.42
C TRP A 871 14.08 -13.50 -5.94
N LEU A 872 15.27 -13.30 -6.50
CA LEU A 872 15.47 -13.52 -7.92
C LEU A 872 15.87 -14.98 -8.14
N ALA A 873 15.19 -15.70 -9.02
CA ALA A 873 15.72 -16.96 -9.55
C ALA A 873 16.94 -16.65 -10.43
N GLY A 874 18.00 -17.44 -10.33
CA GLY A 874 19.15 -17.31 -11.22
C GLY A 874 19.91 -18.63 -11.34
N ASP A 875 20.66 -18.77 -12.43
CA ASP A 875 21.33 -20.03 -12.79
C ASP A 875 22.47 -20.41 -11.83
N GLU A 876 22.98 -19.44 -11.06
CA GLU A 876 24.03 -19.63 -10.07
C GLU A 876 23.44 -19.92 -8.67
N THR A 877 23.81 -21.06 -8.10
CA THR A 877 23.38 -21.52 -6.75
C THR A 877 24.07 -20.76 -5.62
N GLU A 878 25.23 -20.15 -5.89
CA GLU A 878 26.03 -19.36 -4.95
C GLU A 878 26.26 -17.94 -5.48
N VAL A 879 26.13 -16.94 -4.61
CA VAL A 879 26.36 -15.53 -4.96
C VAL A 879 27.32 -14.93 -3.95
N THR A 880 28.32 -14.19 -4.43
CA THR A 880 29.25 -13.46 -3.55
C THR A 880 28.70 -12.06 -3.27
N VAL A 881 28.41 -11.77 -2.01
CA VAL A 881 28.02 -10.45 -1.52
C VAL A 881 29.29 -9.65 -1.22
N LYS A 882 29.58 -8.65 -2.08
CA LYS A 882 30.68 -7.68 -1.88
C LYS A 882 30.11 -6.29 -1.61
N ARG A 883 30.40 -5.72 -0.44
CA ARG A 883 29.94 -4.36 -0.06
C ARG A 883 30.95 -3.69 0.86
N VAL A 884 31.07 -2.37 0.78
CA VAL A 884 31.77 -1.56 1.78
C VAL A 884 30.73 -0.84 2.64
N GLU A 885 30.83 -0.98 3.95
CA GLU A 885 29.92 -0.39 4.94
C GLU A 885 30.70 0.60 5.80
N GLU A 886 30.20 1.83 5.90
CA GLU A 886 30.84 2.91 6.66
C GLU A 886 30.13 3.15 7.99
N PHE A 887 30.91 3.36 9.05
CA PHE A 887 30.40 3.65 10.39
C PHE A 887 30.12 5.14 10.54
N GLY A 888 28.83 5.51 10.53
CA GLY A 888 28.36 6.90 10.68
C GLY A 888 28.13 7.38 12.12
N GLY A 889 28.57 6.62 13.14
CA GLY A 889 28.39 6.96 14.56
C GLY A 889 29.50 7.83 15.15
N ILE A 890 29.18 8.55 16.23
CA ILE A 890 30.17 9.35 16.99
C ILE A 890 30.92 8.41 17.95
N GLY A 891 32.13 7.97 17.57
CA GLY A 891 32.98 7.07 18.38
C GLY A 891 33.62 5.95 17.55
N GLY A 892 34.16 4.92 18.23
CA GLY A 892 34.60 3.67 17.60
C GLY A 892 33.55 2.57 17.75
N TRP A 893 33.52 1.63 16.82
CA TRP A 893 32.67 0.43 16.87
C TRP A 893 33.46 -0.77 17.40
N LYS A 894 32.79 -1.74 18.02
CA LYS A 894 33.39 -2.97 18.56
C LYS A 894 33.09 -4.19 17.71
N LYS A 895 31.86 -4.31 17.23
CA LYS A 895 31.43 -5.43 16.38
C LYS A 895 30.58 -4.96 15.23
N PHE A 896 30.78 -5.60 14.08
CA PHE A 896 30.00 -5.43 12.88
C PHE A 896 29.40 -6.77 12.46
N GLY A 897 28.11 -6.79 12.14
CA GLY A 897 27.42 -7.94 11.58
C GLY A 897 26.64 -7.57 10.33
N CYS A 898 26.77 -8.37 9.28
CA CYS A 898 25.98 -8.27 8.05
C CYS A 898 25.03 -9.47 7.97
N TYR A 899 23.76 -9.20 7.68
CA TYR A 899 22.68 -10.17 7.72
C TYR A 899 21.88 -10.18 6.43
N VAL A 900 21.47 -11.36 5.97
CA VAL A 900 20.58 -11.56 4.83
C VAL A 900 19.20 -12.00 5.30
N LEU A 901 18.13 -11.55 4.63
CA LEU A 901 16.79 -12.07 4.88
C LEU A 901 16.67 -13.50 4.33
N VAL A 902 16.16 -14.42 5.14
CA VAL A 902 15.91 -15.81 4.78
C VAL A 902 14.43 -16.13 4.98
N GLU A 903 13.81 -16.66 3.93
CA GLU A 903 12.47 -17.24 3.96
C GLU A 903 12.59 -18.76 4.00
N ARG A 904 12.11 -19.37 5.08
CA ARG A 904 12.22 -20.79 5.37
C ARG A 904 10.85 -21.44 5.33
N PHE A 905 10.65 -22.40 4.43
CA PHE A 905 9.51 -23.31 4.45
C PHE A 905 9.85 -24.50 5.34
N VAL A 906 8.99 -24.82 6.31
CA VAL A 906 9.13 -25.93 7.24
C VAL A 906 7.95 -26.87 7.05
N LEU A 907 8.23 -28.07 6.58
CA LEU A 907 7.27 -29.16 6.43
C LEU A 907 7.39 -30.10 7.63
N THR A 908 6.29 -30.31 8.35
CA THR A 908 6.21 -31.19 9.52
C THR A 908 5.09 -32.22 9.36
N ARG A 909 5.22 -33.38 9.98
CA ARG A 909 4.11 -34.32 10.15
C ARG A 909 3.13 -33.78 11.22
N MET A 910 1.95 -34.38 11.34
CA MET A 910 0.95 -33.93 12.34
C MET A 910 1.40 -34.15 13.79
N ASP A 911 2.34 -35.04 14.05
CA ASP A 911 2.96 -35.24 15.36
C ASP A 911 4.04 -34.18 15.69
N GLY A 912 4.27 -33.22 14.79
CA GLY A 912 5.27 -32.15 14.93
C GLY A 912 6.68 -32.52 14.46
N SER A 913 6.90 -33.76 14.01
CA SER A 913 8.22 -34.18 13.53
C SER A 913 8.59 -33.50 12.20
N LEU A 914 9.83 -33.05 12.09
CA LEU A 914 10.34 -32.33 10.91
C LEU A 914 10.56 -33.28 9.73
N VAL A 915 10.05 -32.91 8.57
CA VAL A 915 10.19 -33.65 7.31
C VAL A 915 11.19 -32.95 6.39
N LEU A 916 10.98 -31.66 6.11
CA LEU A 916 11.82 -30.90 5.18
C LEU A 916 11.87 -29.42 5.59
N THR A 917 13.04 -28.80 5.44
CA THR A 917 13.18 -27.34 5.44
C THR A 917 13.75 -26.86 4.12
N TYR A 918 13.19 -25.79 3.56
CA TYR A 918 13.66 -25.15 2.33
C TYR A 918 13.87 -23.66 2.59
N ASP A 919 15.12 -23.21 2.56
CA ASP A 919 15.49 -21.82 2.80
C ASP A 919 15.80 -21.09 1.47
N PHE A 920 15.18 -19.93 1.28
CA PHE A 920 15.45 -18.97 0.21
C PHE A 920 16.14 -17.74 0.79
N LYS A 921 17.40 -17.50 0.40
CA LYS A 921 18.20 -16.36 0.90
C LYS A 921 18.15 -15.18 -0.06
N HIS A 922 17.63 -14.05 0.40
CA HIS A 922 17.41 -12.84 -0.40
C HIS A 922 18.67 -11.97 -0.45
N THR A 923 19.61 -12.27 -1.35
CA THR A 923 20.91 -11.59 -1.44
C THR A 923 20.86 -10.09 -1.75
N HIS A 924 19.70 -9.55 -2.15
CA HIS A 924 19.45 -8.11 -2.34
C HIS A 924 18.86 -7.42 -1.09
N GLN A 925 18.38 -8.19 -0.11
CA GLN A 925 17.86 -7.69 1.17
C GLN A 925 18.87 -7.95 2.27
N ILE A 926 19.76 -6.98 2.46
CA ILE A 926 20.86 -7.05 3.43
C ILE A 926 20.68 -5.96 4.47
N ARG A 927 20.93 -6.29 5.74
CA ARG A 927 21.01 -5.33 6.84
C ARG A 927 22.33 -5.46 7.57
N SER A 928 22.84 -4.31 7.98
CA SER A 928 24.09 -4.18 8.73
C SER A 928 23.79 -3.72 10.15
N LYS A 929 24.51 -4.28 11.13
CA LYS A 929 24.41 -3.92 12.55
C LYS A 929 25.80 -3.58 13.06
N TRP A 930 25.92 -2.40 13.66
CA TRP A 930 27.11 -1.93 14.35
C TRP A 930 26.83 -1.93 15.86
N GLU A 931 27.79 -2.40 16.65
CA GLU A 931 27.76 -2.40 18.13
C GLU A 931 28.94 -1.63 18.73
#